data_AF-A0A264Y9B1-F1
#
_entry.id   AF-A0A264Y9B1-F1
#
_cell.length_a   1.000
_cell.length_b   1.000
_cell.length_c   1.000
_cell.angle_alpha   90.00
_cell.angle_beta   90.00
_cell.angle_gamma   90.00
#
_symmetry.space_group_name_H-M   'P 1'
#
loop_
_entity.id
_entity.type
_entity.pdbx_description
1 polymer ?
#
loop_
_entity_poly.entity_id
_entity_poly.type
_entity_poly.pdbx_seq_one_letter_code
_entity_poly.pdbx_strand_id
1 'polypeptide(L)'
;MRNLFTVSVFALLFIGLPANAQKRSLAEAAKVATGFFHAEEVDAMQMKEEEGSRRLQKKVMDYTSDAYYMFRNKEDNRLVVISGDQRMQSILGYTDNAIEDNMMPDGLAELLTTYKRQYAALSPDCQTVCKSNLNKGERLLKTPDWGQWAPFNLRTPLSYPTGCAATAMSIVMRYHQWPVMGQGSKTHIWKDSVMTADFEHTRYDWDNMPMSYDSYTTAQAEAVSLLMRHAGIAVEMYYAAESSGARQSLVPGALTQHFRYATTTRLVSAADYDAATWEKMMRSEIDADRPVIYTGESTMGRGSHGFVLDGYRDNLFHFNFGWNGSGNGYFAISAFSSTSTAFEFANQQQAVIGIKPLREDNCAPLTLECEGKYEGFYSDLTTLTANTSVSIHLSSLTALRQWNGKLRWELCDAEGNVKEAFDSKTVSINGGNSQPIDFSFDPSTTATKGSYLRLMACENGKEEWTFVLNAKGQEVRMDAYERRVPVVEIISDMENATLNDQNQGNVCFEGKPLLGSTYTYNIAWKSSTVKNIVQQRFCGEAYWQKSDKSVMLTADTLYIKAKAYERSQLVQECQVNVVKPGQLEATLLKATPDADAVESLTITGSLDDNDLAYLSTLQTLKKLNLENATIQQGLFGAPFKDFSRLETCELPRSLKQIGSETFKGCGSLKTISLPVSLQATGNDILSGCQKMTDIYVRPSSPDCVATDAFRGLPNPQEVCIHVQQGLSDVFRSNAKWSMFSRITDDLPALPKRFACDGIEYRAIYQGDGNFAEVTIPSGEMYSGAIVIPATVTYQDVEYVVSGFDQTDGLSPFVGNPFITSLDLQLHIDTLRRMQFMGCTQLASLSLPSTLRYIEDECFRNCPMLTQISLPASLEALGDNAFCGCQFLTDIYCYAMVPPAGSEADNYPFAQCRPQNVMLHVPSGTENLYRTTGFWTRFSNVTDDLSADVTAIGNATTPRSEMPPIKTVGRQYVTIRLNTARTVCIYSLNGTLRSTLTLPQGESLIWINEPSIIR
;
A
#
# COMPACT_ATOMS: atom_id res chain seq x y z
N MET A 1 46.22 -35.87 51.96
CA MET A 1 46.61 -37.05 51.14
C MET A 1 45.83 -37.03 49.84
N ARG A 2 46.33 -37.39 48.65
CA ARG A 2 47.67 -37.44 48.04
C ARG A 2 47.39 -37.72 46.55
N ASN A 3 47.97 -36.89 45.65
CA ASN A 3 48.43 -37.21 44.28
C ASN A 3 47.52 -37.67 43.13
N LEU A 4 47.67 -36.91 42.02
CA LEU A 4 47.93 -37.26 40.60
C LEU A 4 46.99 -38.23 39.83
N PHE A 5 46.61 -37.84 38.59
CA PHE A 5 47.15 -38.34 37.30
C PHE A 5 46.30 -37.73 36.14
N THR A 6 46.86 -36.77 35.38
CA THR A 6 47.39 -36.86 33.99
C THR A 6 46.41 -36.63 32.84
N VAL A 7 46.63 -35.49 32.19
CA VAL A 7 46.61 -35.21 30.75
C VAL A 7 46.60 -36.45 29.85
N SER A 8 45.65 -36.49 28.91
CA SER A 8 45.81 -37.19 27.63
C SER A 8 45.22 -36.33 26.50
N VAL A 9 46.15 -35.76 25.75
CA VAL A 9 45.95 -35.09 24.47
C VAL A 9 45.54 -36.14 23.44
N PHE A 10 44.35 -36.03 22.86
CA PHE A 10 44.06 -36.63 21.56
C PHE A 10 44.18 -35.55 20.50
N ALA A 11 45.38 -35.45 19.92
CA ALA A 11 45.63 -34.78 18.67
C ALA A 11 45.05 -35.66 17.54
N LEU A 12 43.86 -35.31 17.06
CA LEU A 12 43.42 -35.72 15.73
C LEU A 12 43.95 -34.68 14.74
N LEU A 13 45.01 -35.06 14.03
CA LEU A 13 45.45 -34.43 12.80
C LEU A 13 44.27 -34.32 11.83
N PHE A 14 43.66 -33.13 11.74
CA PHE A 14 43.09 -32.67 10.49
C PHE A 14 44.17 -31.87 9.77
N ILE A 15 44.65 -32.46 8.68
CA ILE A 15 45.42 -31.77 7.66
C ILE A 15 44.59 -30.53 7.26
N GLY A 16 45.19 -29.36 7.46
CA GLY A 16 44.59 -28.08 7.09
C GLY A 16 44.33 -28.02 5.59
N LEU A 17 43.08 -28.25 5.22
CA LEU A 17 42.47 -27.59 4.06
C LEU A 17 41.88 -26.27 4.60
N PRO A 18 41.97 -25.14 3.86
CA PRO A 18 41.27 -23.93 4.25
C PRO A 18 39.80 -24.28 4.43
N ALA A 19 39.26 -24.02 5.62
CA ALA A 19 37.87 -24.28 5.96
C ALA A 19 37.00 -23.37 5.08
N ASN A 20 36.53 -23.90 3.95
CA ASN A 20 35.39 -23.31 3.24
C ASN A 20 34.23 -23.27 4.24
N ALA A 21 33.74 -22.07 4.61
CA ALA A 21 32.57 -21.96 5.46
C ALA A 21 31.41 -22.79 4.88
N GLN A 22 30.93 -23.77 5.64
CA GLN A 22 30.09 -24.86 5.15
C GLN A 22 28.60 -24.58 5.46
N LYS A 23 27.72 -24.96 4.53
CA LYS A 23 26.28 -25.08 4.79
C LYS A 23 26.05 -26.01 5.99
N ARG A 24 25.21 -25.61 6.94
CA ARG A 24 24.84 -26.40 8.11
C ARG A 24 23.75 -27.40 7.73
N SER A 25 23.98 -28.67 8.00
CA SER A 25 22.99 -29.73 7.87
C SER A 25 21.92 -29.66 8.97
N LEU A 26 20.76 -30.27 8.74
CA LEU A 26 19.70 -30.40 9.74
C LEU A 26 20.20 -31.08 11.03
N ALA A 27 21.06 -32.10 10.91
CA ALA A 27 21.62 -32.83 12.05
C ALA A 27 22.58 -31.96 12.90
N GLU A 28 23.42 -31.15 12.24
CA GLU A 28 24.28 -30.20 12.94
C GLU A 28 23.46 -29.11 13.64
N ALA A 29 22.41 -28.60 13.00
CA ALA A 29 21.51 -27.62 13.59
C ALA A 29 20.73 -28.20 14.78
N ALA A 30 20.27 -29.45 14.68
CA ALA A 30 19.61 -30.15 15.78
C ALA A 30 20.54 -30.31 17.00
N LYS A 31 21.83 -30.59 16.77
CA LYS A 31 22.84 -30.66 17.86
C LYS A 31 23.04 -29.32 18.56
N VAL A 32 22.98 -28.21 17.82
CA VAL A 32 23.01 -26.87 18.43
C VAL A 32 21.76 -26.64 19.26
N ALA A 33 20.58 -27.02 18.75
CA ALA A 33 19.31 -26.87 19.45
C ALA A 33 19.21 -27.71 20.73
N THR A 34 19.63 -28.98 20.71
CA THR A 34 19.67 -29.82 21.92
C THR A 34 20.66 -29.28 22.95
N GLY A 35 21.82 -28.80 22.50
CA GLY A 35 22.80 -28.11 23.36
C GLY A 35 22.24 -26.82 23.98
N PHE A 36 21.46 -26.04 23.23
CA PHE A 36 20.81 -24.83 23.73
C PHE A 36 19.79 -25.15 24.84
N PHE A 37 18.88 -26.09 24.59
CA PHE A 37 17.85 -26.47 25.56
C PHE A 37 18.35 -27.36 26.70
N HIS A 38 19.56 -27.92 26.60
CA HIS A 38 20.06 -28.98 27.49
C HIS A 38 19.13 -30.21 27.49
N ALA A 39 18.56 -30.54 26.32
CA ALA A 39 17.57 -31.60 26.14
C ALA A 39 18.15 -32.79 25.35
N GLU A 40 17.58 -33.99 25.55
CA GLU A 40 17.99 -35.19 24.79
C GLU A 40 17.55 -35.13 23.31
N GLU A 41 16.33 -34.63 23.05
CA GLU A 41 15.75 -34.54 21.72
C GLU A 41 14.93 -33.26 21.52
N VAL A 42 14.82 -32.81 20.27
CA VAL A 42 14.00 -31.67 19.83
C VAL A 42 13.15 -32.05 18.62
N ASP A 43 12.00 -31.39 18.45
CA ASP A 43 11.17 -31.54 17.25
C ASP A 43 11.57 -30.50 16.20
N ALA A 44 11.91 -30.94 14.99
CA ALA A 44 12.11 -30.03 13.86
C ALA A 44 10.76 -29.46 13.40
N MET A 45 10.70 -28.13 13.27
CA MET A 45 9.48 -27.39 12.94
C MET A 45 9.63 -26.66 11.60
N GLN A 46 8.51 -26.45 10.91
CA GLN A 46 8.39 -25.60 9.74
C GLN A 46 7.16 -24.71 9.86
N MET A 47 7.23 -23.53 9.25
CA MET A 47 6.07 -22.64 9.10
C MET A 47 5.35 -23.00 7.80
N LYS A 48 4.03 -23.21 7.87
CA LYS A 48 3.15 -23.43 6.71
C LYS A 48 2.07 -22.37 6.68
N GLU A 49 1.72 -21.95 5.46
CA GLU A 49 0.65 -20.98 5.21
C GLU A 49 -0.63 -21.74 4.83
N GLU A 50 -1.71 -21.51 5.58
CA GLU A 50 -3.02 -22.17 5.41
C GLU A 50 -4.12 -21.11 5.58
N GLU A 51 -4.95 -20.91 4.55
CA GLU A 51 -6.15 -20.04 4.60
C GLU A 51 -5.90 -18.63 5.16
N GLY A 52 -4.80 -17.99 4.76
CA GLY A 52 -4.45 -16.63 5.22
C GLY A 52 -3.82 -16.56 6.61
N SER A 53 -3.55 -17.70 7.25
CA SER A 53 -2.86 -17.80 8.54
C SER A 53 -1.55 -18.60 8.44
N ARG A 54 -0.59 -18.33 9.33
CA ARG A 54 0.71 -19.00 9.38
C ARG A 54 0.80 -19.87 10.62
N ARG A 55 1.04 -21.17 10.46
CA ARG A 55 1.09 -22.13 11.58
C ARG A 55 2.39 -22.91 11.61
N LEU A 56 2.85 -23.22 12.81
CA LEU A 56 3.95 -24.14 13.07
C LEU A 56 3.48 -25.58 12.96
N GLN A 57 4.17 -26.37 12.15
CA GLN A 57 3.92 -27.79 11.97
C GLN A 57 5.24 -28.55 12.06
N LYS A 58 5.18 -29.83 12.44
CA LYS A 58 6.36 -30.69 12.47
C LYS A 58 6.89 -30.88 11.04
N LYS A 59 8.19 -30.66 10.84
CA LYS A 59 8.82 -30.80 9.52
C LYS A 59 8.95 -32.28 9.16
N VAL A 60 8.42 -32.67 8.00
CA VAL A 60 8.62 -34.00 7.41
C VAL A 60 9.88 -33.93 6.54
N MET A 61 10.75 -34.93 6.67
CA MET A 61 12.15 -34.94 6.20
C MET A 61 12.31 -34.47 4.75
N ASP A 62 13.04 -33.36 4.57
CA ASP A 62 13.65 -32.96 3.31
C ASP A 62 15.12 -32.59 3.57
N TYR A 63 16.01 -33.01 2.67
CA TYR A 63 17.47 -32.92 2.83
C TYR A 63 18.08 -31.67 2.18
N THR A 64 17.26 -30.69 1.77
CA THR A 64 17.74 -29.44 1.21
C THR A 64 18.30 -28.49 2.27
N SER A 65 19.35 -27.76 1.91
CA SER A 65 19.95 -26.71 2.74
C SER A 65 19.04 -25.48 2.77
N ASP A 66 18.44 -25.20 3.93
CA ASP A 66 17.59 -24.04 4.15
C ASP A 66 18.38 -22.84 4.72
N ALA A 67 17.80 -21.64 4.68
CA ALA A 67 18.38 -20.43 5.30
C ALA A 67 18.49 -20.54 6.84
N TYR A 68 17.56 -21.26 7.45
CA TYR A 68 17.51 -21.55 8.88
C TYR A 68 16.71 -22.82 9.15
N TYR A 69 16.87 -23.39 10.34
CA TYR A 69 16.11 -24.51 10.88
C TYR A 69 15.46 -24.09 12.19
N MET A 70 14.22 -24.49 12.42
CA MET A 70 13.51 -24.23 13.68
C MET A 70 13.34 -25.51 14.46
N PHE A 71 13.57 -25.45 15.76
CA PHE A 71 13.42 -26.59 16.65
C PHE A 71 12.59 -26.21 17.87
N ARG A 72 11.69 -27.11 18.25
CA ARG A 72 10.87 -26.98 19.44
C ARG A 72 11.37 -27.92 20.52
N ASN A 73 11.50 -27.41 21.74
CA ASN A 73 11.75 -28.24 22.91
C ASN A 73 10.52 -29.10 23.22
N LYS A 74 10.71 -30.41 23.48
CA LYS A 74 9.60 -31.33 23.74
C LYS A 74 8.95 -31.11 25.11
N GLU A 75 9.67 -30.54 26.07
CA GLU A 75 9.19 -30.38 27.44
C GLU A 75 8.31 -29.12 27.61
N ASP A 76 8.77 -27.98 27.11
CA ASP A 76 8.13 -26.68 27.34
C ASP A 76 7.65 -25.99 26.06
N ASN A 77 7.78 -26.65 24.89
CA ASN A 77 7.35 -26.15 23.58
C ASN A 77 7.97 -24.81 23.13
N ARG A 78 9.06 -24.35 23.76
CA ARG A 78 9.80 -23.17 23.29
C ARG A 78 10.50 -23.43 21.96
N LEU A 79 10.61 -22.39 21.14
CA LEU A 79 11.21 -22.43 19.82
C LEU A 79 12.63 -21.88 19.86
N VAL A 80 13.56 -22.50 19.14
CA VAL A 80 14.88 -21.94 18.78
C VAL A 80 15.07 -21.98 17.27
N VAL A 81 15.65 -20.92 16.72
CA VAL A 81 15.94 -20.74 15.29
C VAL A 81 17.45 -20.77 15.11
N ILE A 82 17.93 -21.76 14.35
CA ILE A 82 19.35 -22.01 14.09
C ILE A 82 19.64 -21.70 12.63
N SER A 83 20.71 -20.95 12.34
CA SER A 83 21.04 -20.62 10.95
C SER A 83 21.41 -21.84 10.12
N GLY A 84 21.19 -21.75 8.81
CA GLY A 84 21.53 -22.80 7.85
C GLY A 84 22.94 -22.71 7.27
N ASP A 85 23.71 -21.67 7.64
CA ASP A 85 25.04 -21.41 7.10
C ASP A 85 25.99 -20.95 8.21
N GLN A 86 27.23 -21.45 8.21
CA GLN A 86 28.24 -21.06 9.19
C GLN A 86 28.74 -19.60 9.01
N ARG A 87 28.41 -18.96 7.89
CA ARG A 87 28.64 -17.52 7.64
C ARG A 87 27.61 -16.63 8.31
N MET A 88 26.53 -17.20 8.87
CA MET A 88 25.56 -16.52 9.72
C MET A 88 25.82 -16.87 11.19
N GLN A 89 25.38 -16.03 12.12
CA GLN A 89 25.41 -16.36 13.54
C GLN A 89 24.63 -17.66 13.79
N SER A 90 25.14 -18.53 14.68
CA SER A 90 24.59 -19.88 14.87
C SER A 90 23.14 -19.88 15.37
N ILE A 91 22.85 -19.12 16.43
CA ILE A 91 21.50 -18.93 16.96
C ILE A 91 20.98 -17.59 16.42
N LEU A 92 19.90 -17.66 15.64
CA LEU A 92 19.21 -16.50 15.10
C LEU A 92 18.13 -15.98 16.05
N GLY A 93 17.57 -16.85 16.90
CA GLY A 93 16.71 -16.42 17.99
C GLY A 93 16.00 -17.56 18.70
N TYR A 94 15.26 -17.23 19.76
CA TYR A 94 14.43 -18.16 20.52
C TYR A 94 13.29 -17.42 21.22
N THR A 95 12.23 -18.16 21.54
CA THR A 95 11.06 -17.63 22.26
C THR A 95 11.22 -17.80 23.77
N ASP A 96 10.66 -16.87 24.54
CA ASP A 96 10.60 -16.95 26.00
C ASP A 96 9.63 -18.04 26.47
N ASN A 97 8.51 -18.19 25.75
CA ASN A 97 7.45 -19.16 26.02
C ASN A 97 7.10 -19.97 24.76
N ALA A 98 6.21 -20.96 24.90
CA ALA A 98 5.63 -21.66 23.76
C ALA A 98 4.82 -20.70 22.87
N ILE A 99 4.78 -20.98 21.57
CA ILE A 99 3.90 -20.25 20.64
C ILE A 99 2.49 -20.81 20.77
N GLU A 100 1.56 -19.95 21.19
CA GLU A 100 0.15 -20.29 21.43
C GLU A 100 -0.54 -20.79 20.16
N ASP A 101 -1.29 -21.89 20.27
CA ASP A 101 -2.01 -22.57 19.18
C ASP A 101 -1.19 -22.90 17.92
N ASN A 102 0.14 -22.90 18.06
CA ASN A 102 1.10 -22.93 16.95
C ASN A 102 0.87 -21.81 15.92
N MET A 103 0.16 -20.73 16.28
CA MET A 103 -0.11 -19.59 15.42
C MET A 103 1.10 -18.65 15.41
N MET A 104 1.72 -18.47 14.26
CA MET A 104 2.93 -17.67 14.15
C MET A 104 2.60 -16.17 14.19
N PRO A 105 3.16 -15.38 15.11
CA PRO A 105 3.02 -13.93 15.07
C PRO A 105 3.60 -13.35 13.79
N ASP A 106 2.90 -12.40 13.19
CA ASP A 106 3.31 -11.82 11.90
C ASP A 106 4.69 -11.18 11.94
N GLY A 107 5.05 -10.49 13.03
CA GLY A 107 6.38 -9.89 13.20
C GLY A 107 7.51 -10.93 13.27
N LEU A 108 7.24 -12.09 13.88
CA LEU A 108 8.21 -13.19 13.91
C LEU A 108 8.36 -13.80 12.51
N ALA A 109 7.26 -13.99 11.77
CA ALA A 109 7.31 -14.44 10.39
C ALA A 109 8.09 -13.46 9.48
N GLU A 110 7.97 -12.15 9.74
CA GLU A 110 8.69 -11.10 9.03
C GLU A 110 10.21 -11.14 9.32
N LEU A 111 10.62 -11.31 10.58
CA LEU A 111 12.03 -11.53 10.94
C LEU A 111 12.62 -12.76 10.25
N LEU A 112 11.88 -13.88 10.25
CA LEU A 112 12.29 -15.10 9.56
C LEU A 112 12.44 -14.90 8.04
N THR A 113 11.55 -14.12 7.43
CA THR A 113 11.64 -13.75 6.01
C THR A 113 12.90 -12.91 5.74
N THR A 114 13.25 -12.02 6.66
CA THR A 114 14.48 -11.23 6.57
C THR A 114 15.73 -12.11 6.62
N TYR A 115 15.77 -13.15 7.46
CA TYR A 115 16.88 -14.11 7.46
C TYR A 115 17.02 -14.88 6.15
N LYS A 116 15.91 -15.22 5.47
CA LYS A 116 15.96 -15.85 4.13
C LYS A 116 16.59 -14.92 3.09
N ARG A 117 16.25 -13.64 3.11
CA ARG A 117 16.84 -12.62 2.21
C ARG A 117 18.32 -12.44 2.48
N GLN A 118 18.68 -12.32 3.75
CA GLN A 118 20.08 -12.23 4.19
C GLN A 118 20.90 -13.46 3.77
N TYR A 119 20.35 -14.67 3.91
CA TYR A 119 20.96 -15.89 3.40
C TYR A 119 21.11 -15.89 1.87
N ALA A 120 20.10 -15.43 1.12
CA ALA A 120 20.16 -15.34 -0.34
C ALA A 120 21.20 -14.33 -0.85
N ALA A 121 21.52 -13.30 -0.06
CA ALA A 121 22.53 -12.30 -0.37
C ALA A 121 23.98 -12.79 -0.16
N LEU A 122 24.20 -13.98 0.41
CA LEU A 122 25.53 -14.53 0.68
C LEU A 122 26.37 -14.66 -0.60
N SER A 123 27.43 -13.82 -0.72
CA SER A 123 28.40 -13.91 -1.80
C SER A 123 29.09 -15.28 -1.83
N PRO A 124 29.26 -15.91 -3.02
CA PRO A 124 30.04 -17.14 -3.17
C PRO A 124 31.50 -17.01 -2.74
N ASP A 125 32.05 -15.80 -2.80
CA ASP A 125 33.48 -15.52 -2.59
C ASP A 125 33.83 -15.31 -1.11
N CYS A 126 32.82 -15.14 -0.24
CA CYS A 126 33.01 -14.98 1.19
C CYS A 126 33.10 -16.35 1.89
N GLN A 127 34.31 -16.77 2.25
CA GLN A 127 34.59 -18.06 2.92
C GLN A 127 34.76 -17.96 4.44
N THR A 128 34.55 -16.78 5.04
CA THR A 128 34.82 -16.55 6.46
C THR A 128 33.62 -16.93 7.32
N VAL A 129 33.82 -17.88 8.26
CA VAL A 129 32.83 -18.23 9.29
C VAL A 129 32.48 -17.00 10.13
N CYS A 130 31.20 -16.81 10.45
CA CYS A 130 30.76 -15.74 11.32
C CYS A 130 31.34 -15.95 12.72
N LYS A 131 32.32 -15.13 13.09
CA LYS A 131 32.75 -14.98 14.47
C LYS A 131 31.84 -13.91 15.08
N SER A 132 30.84 -14.34 15.84
CA SER A 132 30.06 -13.42 16.65
C SER A 132 31.02 -12.74 17.63
N ASN A 133 31.38 -11.48 17.38
CA ASN A 133 31.95 -10.66 18.43
C ASN A 133 30.90 -10.62 19.55
N LEU A 134 31.27 -11.09 20.74
CA LEU A 134 30.35 -11.19 21.86
C LEU A 134 30.16 -9.79 22.45
N ASN A 135 29.09 -9.11 22.06
CA ASN A 135 28.58 -7.99 22.86
C ASN A 135 27.94 -8.61 24.09
N LYS A 136 28.60 -8.52 25.25
CA LYS A 136 28.09 -9.09 26.51
C LYS A 136 27.15 -8.10 27.19
N GLY A 137 26.03 -8.59 27.69
CA GLY A 137 25.11 -7.80 28.51
C GLY A 137 23.66 -8.22 28.33
N GLU A 138 22.84 -7.89 29.31
CA GLU A 138 21.41 -8.16 29.28
C GLU A 138 20.65 -6.96 29.86
N ARG A 139 19.60 -6.55 29.15
CA ARG A 139 18.65 -5.55 29.63
C ARG A 139 17.29 -5.84 29.00
N LEU A 140 16.24 -5.81 29.82
CA LEU A 140 14.87 -5.98 29.36
C LEU A 140 13.97 -4.90 30.00
N LEU A 141 13.42 -4.04 29.16
CA LEU A 141 12.38 -3.10 29.52
C LEU A 141 11.07 -3.87 29.51
N LYS A 142 10.51 -4.17 30.68
CA LYS A 142 9.30 -5.00 30.79
C LYS A 142 8.09 -4.28 30.18
N THR A 143 7.75 -4.59 28.92
CA THR A 143 6.56 -4.07 28.23
C THR A 143 5.34 -4.99 28.44
N PRO A 144 4.10 -4.50 28.24
CA PRO A 144 2.91 -5.33 28.44
C PRO A 144 2.67 -6.34 27.31
N ASP A 145 2.16 -7.52 27.67
CA ASP A 145 1.77 -8.60 26.77
C ASP A 145 0.38 -8.33 26.17
N TRP A 146 0.29 -7.28 25.33
CA TRP A 146 -0.96 -6.88 24.68
C TRP A 146 -1.12 -7.50 23.29
N GLY A 147 -2.37 -7.50 22.81
CA GLY A 147 -2.75 -8.06 21.52
C GLY A 147 -3.62 -7.12 20.70
N GLN A 148 -4.17 -7.65 19.60
CA GLN A 148 -5.00 -6.87 18.67
C GLN A 148 -6.49 -7.15 18.76
N TRP A 149 -6.86 -8.27 19.36
CA TRP A 149 -8.24 -8.76 19.43
C TRP A 149 -8.90 -8.38 20.75
N ALA A 150 -10.02 -8.97 21.12
CA ALA A 150 -10.69 -8.62 22.37
C ALA A 150 -9.75 -8.83 23.57
N PRO A 151 -9.68 -7.88 24.53
CA PRO A 151 -10.53 -6.68 24.67
C PRO A 151 -10.02 -5.41 23.95
N PHE A 152 -8.85 -5.46 23.32
CA PHE A 152 -8.18 -4.31 22.71
C PHE A 152 -9.01 -3.65 21.59
N ASN A 153 -9.73 -4.45 20.81
CA ASN A 153 -10.52 -3.99 19.66
C ASN A 153 -11.98 -3.59 19.97
N LEU A 154 -12.44 -3.60 21.22
CA LEU A 154 -13.87 -3.39 21.53
C LEU A 154 -14.43 -2.05 21.05
N ARG A 155 -13.58 -1.06 20.80
CA ARG A 155 -13.97 0.27 20.33
C ARG A 155 -13.51 0.57 18.90
N THR A 156 -12.98 -0.40 18.16
CA THR A 156 -12.69 -0.26 16.73
C THR A 156 -13.99 -0.43 15.91
N PRO A 157 -14.04 0.06 14.67
CA PRO A 157 -15.16 -0.21 13.78
C PRO A 157 -15.40 -1.72 13.60
N LEU A 158 -16.65 -2.14 13.77
CA LEU A 158 -17.06 -3.55 13.62
C LEU A 158 -16.27 -4.54 14.50
N SER A 159 -15.61 -4.09 15.56
CA SER A 159 -14.68 -4.89 16.38
C SER A 159 -13.58 -5.59 15.55
N TYR A 160 -13.14 -4.96 14.46
CA TYR A 160 -11.97 -5.39 13.69
C TYR A 160 -10.68 -5.23 14.51
N PRO A 161 -9.62 -6.02 14.26
CA PRO A 161 -8.39 -5.96 15.04
C PRO A 161 -7.85 -4.53 15.08
N THR A 162 -7.20 -4.15 16.18
CA THR A 162 -6.68 -2.79 16.39
C THR A 162 -5.65 -2.36 15.35
N GLY A 163 -4.92 -3.33 14.80
CA GLY A 163 -3.78 -3.12 13.90
C GLY A 163 -2.45 -3.08 14.65
N CYS A 164 -1.41 -3.58 14.00
CA CYS A 164 -0.08 -3.76 14.58
C CYS A 164 0.56 -2.43 15.02
N ALA A 165 0.47 -1.38 14.20
CA ALA A 165 1.00 -0.06 14.53
C ALA A 165 0.33 0.55 15.79
N ALA A 166 -1.01 0.49 15.88
CA ALA A 166 -1.74 0.98 17.06
C ALA A 166 -1.41 0.17 18.31
N THR A 167 -1.23 -1.14 18.16
CA THR A 167 -0.88 -2.04 19.26
C THR A 167 0.52 -1.78 19.78
N ALA A 168 1.52 -1.70 18.90
CA ALA A 168 2.90 -1.41 19.29
C ALA A 168 3.04 -0.01 19.92
N MET A 169 2.37 1.01 19.36
CA MET A 169 2.28 2.33 19.99
C MET A 169 1.70 2.25 21.42
N SER A 170 0.61 1.51 21.58
CA SER A 170 -0.07 1.39 22.87
C SER A 170 0.75 0.63 23.91
N ILE A 171 1.49 -0.40 23.51
CA ILE A 171 2.46 -1.13 24.35
C ILE A 171 3.55 -0.17 24.87
N VAL A 172 4.14 0.64 23.98
CA VAL A 172 5.18 1.61 24.37
C VAL A 172 4.60 2.74 25.24
N MET A 173 3.41 3.25 24.92
CA MET A 173 2.73 4.25 25.75
C MET A 173 2.42 3.72 27.15
N ARG A 174 2.00 2.45 27.24
CA ARG A 174 1.74 1.80 28.52
C ARG A 174 3.01 1.57 29.35
N TYR A 175 4.13 1.22 28.72
CA TYR A 175 5.41 1.13 29.41
C TYR A 175 5.76 2.48 30.08
N HIS A 176 5.55 3.59 29.35
CA HIS A 176 5.79 4.92 29.88
C HIS A 176 4.69 5.44 30.81
N GLN A 177 3.49 4.83 30.82
CA GLN A 177 2.28 5.34 31.47
C GLN A 177 2.03 6.82 31.10
N TRP A 178 2.04 7.09 29.79
CA TRP A 178 2.00 8.44 29.25
C TRP A 178 1.24 8.48 27.92
N PRO A 179 0.48 9.56 27.63
CA PRO A 179 0.25 10.74 28.47
C PRO A 179 -0.93 10.57 29.44
N VAL A 180 -1.07 11.46 30.43
CA VAL A 180 -2.30 11.55 31.23
C VAL A 180 -3.46 12.08 30.37
N MET A 181 -3.20 13.09 29.55
CA MET A 181 -4.09 13.63 28.50
C MET A 181 -3.24 14.01 27.30
N GLY A 182 -3.77 13.79 26.10
CA GLY A 182 -3.08 14.11 24.86
C GLY A 182 -3.22 15.57 24.44
N GLN A 183 -3.15 15.84 23.14
CA GLN A 183 -3.27 17.18 22.58
C GLN A 183 -4.10 17.19 21.28
N GLY A 184 -4.99 18.18 21.18
CA GLY A 184 -5.89 18.38 20.05
C GLY A 184 -6.89 17.24 19.85
N SER A 185 -7.44 17.17 18.65
CA SER A 185 -8.34 16.10 18.22
C SER A 185 -8.02 15.67 16.78
N LYS A 186 -8.44 14.47 16.40
CA LYS A 186 -8.35 13.98 15.02
C LYS A 186 -9.59 13.19 14.65
N THR A 187 -10.07 13.40 13.44
CA THR A 187 -11.16 12.61 12.84
C THR A 187 -10.59 11.73 11.73
N HIS A 188 -10.86 10.44 11.82
CA HIS A 188 -10.54 9.41 10.83
C HIS A 188 -11.83 8.83 10.25
N ILE A 189 -11.88 8.71 8.93
CA ILE A 189 -13.03 8.17 8.21
C ILE A 189 -12.60 6.89 7.53
N TRP A 190 -13.30 5.81 7.81
CA TRP A 190 -13.05 4.51 7.22
C TRP A 190 -14.38 3.87 6.81
N LYS A 191 -14.55 3.60 5.51
CA LYS A 191 -15.84 3.23 4.90
C LYS A 191 -16.94 4.23 5.31
N ASP A 192 -18.04 3.75 5.88
CA ASP A 192 -19.15 4.58 6.37
C ASP A 192 -18.98 5.01 7.84
N SER A 193 -17.85 4.68 8.49
CA SER A 193 -17.58 5.00 9.89
C SER A 193 -16.77 6.28 10.03
N VAL A 194 -17.36 7.30 10.65
CA VAL A 194 -16.65 8.51 11.10
C VAL A 194 -16.23 8.31 12.56
N MET A 195 -14.93 8.42 12.84
CA MET A 195 -14.37 8.24 14.17
C MET A 195 -13.56 9.47 14.57
N THR A 196 -13.90 10.09 15.68
CA THR A 196 -13.12 11.19 16.25
C THR A 196 -12.47 10.76 17.55
N ALA A 197 -11.19 11.11 17.71
CA ALA A 197 -10.46 11.06 18.96
C ALA A 197 -10.21 12.49 19.43
N ASP A 198 -10.73 12.85 20.60
CA ASP A 198 -10.44 14.12 21.27
C ASP A 198 -9.36 13.87 22.33
N PHE A 199 -8.10 13.97 21.92
CA PHE A 199 -6.96 13.64 22.78
C PHE A 199 -6.80 14.65 23.93
N GLU A 200 -7.15 15.92 23.69
CA GLU A 200 -7.04 17.02 24.66
C GLU A 200 -7.97 16.83 25.86
N HIS A 201 -9.20 16.36 25.62
CA HIS A 201 -10.19 16.14 26.67
C HIS A 201 -10.32 14.67 27.12
N THR A 202 -9.50 13.77 26.57
CA THR A 202 -9.48 12.36 26.99
C THR A 202 -8.37 12.09 27.98
N ARG A 203 -8.74 11.60 29.16
CA ARG A 203 -7.81 11.14 30.17
C ARG A 203 -7.57 9.64 30.05
N TYR A 204 -6.32 9.22 29.88
CA TYR A 204 -5.95 7.80 29.82
C TYR A 204 -5.75 7.24 31.22
N ASP A 205 -6.52 6.21 31.57
CA ASP A 205 -6.51 5.56 32.87
C ASP A 205 -5.50 4.41 32.90
N TRP A 206 -4.23 4.73 33.13
CA TRP A 206 -3.13 3.76 33.14
C TRP A 206 -3.24 2.73 34.27
N ASP A 207 -3.92 3.06 35.37
CA ASP A 207 -4.14 2.15 36.50
C ASP A 207 -5.07 1.00 36.11
N ASN A 208 -6.06 1.27 35.25
CA ASN A 208 -6.93 0.27 34.65
C ASN A 208 -6.35 -0.39 33.38
N MET A 209 -5.05 -0.24 33.10
CA MET A 209 -4.41 -0.94 31.99
C MET A 209 -3.38 -1.93 32.55
N PRO A 210 -3.73 -3.19 32.87
CA PRO A 210 -2.76 -4.17 33.37
C PRO A 210 -1.70 -4.58 32.33
N MET A 211 -0.63 -5.22 32.80
CA MET A 211 0.47 -5.70 31.96
C MET A 211 0.10 -6.91 31.09
N SER A 212 -0.93 -7.65 31.46
CA SER A 212 -1.52 -8.77 30.69
C SER A 212 -3.04 -8.72 30.83
N TYR A 213 -3.74 -9.26 29.82
CA TYR A 213 -5.19 -9.39 29.77
C TYR A 213 -5.67 -10.85 29.79
N ASP A 214 -4.88 -11.78 30.34
CA ASP A 214 -5.31 -13.18 30.56
C ASP A 214 -6.63 -13.27 31.36
N SER A 215 -6.84 -12.30 32.24
CA SER A 215 -8.13 -12.03 32.88
C SER A 215 -8.28 -10.52 33.11
N TYR A 216 -9.50 -9.98 32.93
CA TYR A 216 -9.73 -8.54 33.05
C TYR A 216 -11.16 -8.19 33.46
N THR A 217 -11.32 -6.98 34.01
CA THR A 217 -12.61 -6.36 34.32
C THR A 217 -13.11 -5.49 33.17
N THR A 218 -14.39 -5.13 33.17
CA THR A 218 -14.97 -4.21 32.18
C THR A 218 -14.26 -2.85 32.15
N ALA A 219 -13.90 -2.29 33.30
CA ALA A 219 -13.17 -1.03 33.37
C ALA A 219 -11.80 -1.10 32.68
N GLN A 220 -11.10 -2.24 32.83
CA GLN A 220 -9.82 -2.45 32.17
C GLN A 220 -9.97 -2.60 30.66
N ALA A 221 -10.98 -3.36 30.21
CA ALA A 221 -11.30 -3.50 28.79
C ALA A 221 -11.67 -2.16 28.14
N GLU A 222 -12.46 -1.33 28.82
CA GLU A 222 -12.86 -0.01 28.34
C GLU A 222 -11.66 0.95 28.25
N ALA A 223 -10.76 0.93 29.24
CA ALA A 223 -9.57 1.76 29.25
C ALA A 223 -8.65 1.46 28.06
N VAL A 224 -8.26 0.18 27.86
CA VAL A 224 -7.32 -0.16 26.79
C VAL A 224 -7.95 -0.04 25.40
N SER A 225 -9.23 -0.39 25.24
CA SER A 225 -9.90 -0.24 23.94
C SER A 225 -10.04 1.23 23.53
N LEU A 226 -10.16 2.15 24.50
CA LEU A 226 -10.17 3.59 24.22
C LEU A 226 -8.80 4.05 23.71
N LEU A 227 -7.71 3.65 24.39
CA LEU A 227 -6.35 3.94 23.95
C LEU A 227 -6.09 3.39 22.54
N MET A 228 -6.44 2.12 22.30
CA MET A 228 -6.26 1.45 21.01
C MET A 228 -7.05 2.13 19.88
N ARG A 229 -8.31 2.52 20.13
CA ARG A 229 -9.11 3.31 19.18
C ARG A 229 -8.42 4.63 18.87
N HIS A 230 -7.95 5.35 19.87
CA HIS A 230 -7.28 6.63 19.70
C HIS A 230 -5.96 6.49 18.94
N ALA A 231 -5.16 5.48 19.26
CA ALA A 231 -3.94 5.15 18.53
C ALA A 231 -4.25 4.84 17.06
N GLY A 232 -5.26 4.02 16.77
CA GLY A 232 -5.70 3.71 15.41
C GLY A 232 -6.19 4.93 14.63
N ILE A 233 -6.97 5.82 15.26
CA ILE A 233 -7.40 7.09 14.64
C ILE A 233 -6.18 7.99 14.35
N ALA A 234 -5.23 8.06 15.29
CA ALA A 234 -4.04 8.90 15.15
C ALA A 234 -3.19 8.54 13.92
N VAL A 235 -3.12 7.25 13.59
CA VAL A 235 -2.37 6.73 12.42
C VAL A 235 -3.24 6.39 11.21
N GLU A 236 -4.49 6.86 11.17
CA GLU A 236 -5.40 6.66 10.03
C GLU A 236 -5.59 5.19 9.66
N MET A 237 -5.84 4.37 10.67
CA MET A 237 -5.92 2.91 10.56
C MET A 237 -6.95 2.44 9.52
N TYR A 238 -6.50 1.65 8.56
CA TYR A 238 -7.40 0.86 7.72
C TYR A 238 -7.82 -0.38 8.49
N TYR A 239 -9.07 -0.42 8.93
CA TYR A 239 -9.62 -1.60 9.61
C TYR A 239 -10.05 -2.66 8.59
N ALA A 240 -9.85 -3.95 8.86
CA ALA A 240 -10.45 -5.03 8.08
C ALA A 240 -10.70 -6.26 8.97
N ALA A 241 -11.63 -7.13 8.56
CA ALA A 241 -12.08 -8.25 9.40
C ALA A 241 -10.96 -9.21 9.80
N GLU A 242 -9.94 -9.36 8.95
CA GLU A 242 -8.83 -10.30 9.15
C GLU A 242 -7.58 -9.61 9.71
N SER A 243 -7.29 -8.39 9.26
CA SER A 243 -6.10 -7.63 9.67
C SER A 243 -6.30 -6.14 9.41
N SER A 244 -5.80 -5.30 10.32
CA SER A 244 -5.87 -3.84 10.21
C SER A 244 -4.46 -3.26 10.05
N GLY A 245 -4.31 -2.28 9.17
CA GLY A 245 -3.01 -1.72 8.80
C GLY A 245 -2.98 -0.21 8.75
N ALA A 246 -1.84 0.37 9.10
CA ALA A 246 -1.58 1.81 9.02
C ALA A 246 -0.17 2.05 8.46
N ARG A 247 0.11 3.26 7.97
CA ARG A 247 1.46 3.63 7.54
C ARG A 247 2.36 3.89 8.75
N GLN A 248 3.48 3.20 8.83
CA GLN A 248 4.44 3.37 9.94
C GLN A 248 5.01 4.80 10.00
N SER A 249 5.12 5.48 8.86
CA SER A 249 5.54 6.89 8.79
C SER A 249 4.61 7.87 9.54
N LEU A 250 3.38 7.46 9.86
CA LEU A 250 2.45 8.27 10.66
C LEU A 250 2.69 8.14 12.17
N VAL A 251 3.37 7.09 12.63
CA VAL A 251 3.59 6.81 14.06
C VAL A 251 4.35 7.95 14.77
N PRO A 252 5.48 8.47 14.24
CA PRO A 252 6.17 9.60 14.89
C PRO A 252 5.28 10.85 15.01
N GLY A 253 4.54 11.18 13.94
CA GLY A 253 3.60 12.30 13.93
C GLY A 253 2.49 12.12 14.97
N ALA A 254 1.90 10.94 15.04
CA ALA A 254 0.87 10.63 16.03
C ALA A 254 1.38 10.77 17.48
N LEU A 255 2.54 10.18 17.79
CA LEU A 255 3.15 10.23 19.13
C LEU A 255 3.46 11.67 19.55
N THR A 256 4.01 12.48 18.65
CA THR A 256 4.42 13.86 18.92
C THR A 256 3.24 14.84 18.96
N GLN A 257 2.33 14.76 17.99
CA GLN A 257 1.23 15.73 17.83
C GLN A 257 0.05 15.46 18.78
N HIS A 258 -0.22 14.19 19.11
CA HIS A 258 -1.42 13.81 19.84
C HIS A 258 -1.14 13.20 21.22
N PHE A 259 -0.01 12.51 21.38
CA PHE A 259 0.31 11.79 22.63
C PHE A 259 1.45 12.41 23.45
N ARG A 260 1.90 13.62 23.09
CA ARG A 260 2.87 14.42 23.85
C ARG A 260 4.22 13.73 24.09
N TYR A 261 4.73 13.05 23.06
CA TYR A 261 6.10 12.55 23.03
C TYR A 261 7.04 13.59 22.42
N ALA A 262 8.33 13.48 22.75
CA ALA A 262 9.36 14.38 22.25
C ALA A 262 9.51 14.23 20.74
N THR A 263 9.85 15.32 20.05
CA THR A 263 10.16 15.34 18.60
C THR A 263 11.39 14.50 18.25
N THR A 264 12.10 14.01 19.26
CA THR A 264 13.12 12.96 19.16
C THR A 264 12.61 11.65 18.57
N THR A 265 11.30 11.45 18.69
CA THR A 265 10.56 10.35 18.07
C THR A 265 10.61 10.46 16.56
N ARG A 266 11.28 9.51 15.88
CA ARG A 266 11.44 9.52 14.43
C ARG A 266 11.55 8.11 13.87
N LEU A 267 11.11 7.95 12.63
CA LEU A 267 11.31 6.72 11.86
C LEU A 267 12.72 6.72 11.26
N VAL A 268 13.43 5.61 11.38
CA VAL A 268 14.73 5.37 10.74
C VAL A 268 14.69 4.05 9.98
N SER A 269 15.36 3.98 8.81
CA SER A 269 15.49 2.73 8.04
C SER A 269 16.84 2.08 8.31
N ALA A 270 16.85 0.76 8.48
CA ALA A 270 18.08 -0.01 8.65
C ALA A 270 18.95 0.00 7.38
N ALA A 271 18.35 0.24 6.21
CA ALA A 271 19.07 0.39 4.94
C ALA A 271 20.03 1.61 4.93
N ASP A 272 19.83 2.57 5.84
CA ASP A 272 20.65 3.79 5.95
C ASP A 272 21.89 3.60 6.85
N TYR A 273 22.06 2.41 7.46
CA TYR A 273 23.11 2.16 8.45
C TYR A 273 23.79 0.82 8.24
N ASP A 274 25.08 0.75 8.59
CA ASP A 274 25.75 -0.54 8.74
C ASP A 274 25.18 -1.32 9.94
N ALA A 275 25.30 -2.65 9.90
CA ALA A 275 24.71 -3.53 10.92
C ALA A 275 25.20 -3.24 12.34
N ALA A 276 26.48 -2.87 12.53
CA ALA A 276 27.03 -2.57 13.84
C ALA A 276 26.50 -1.25 14.40
N THR A 277 26.35 -0.23 13.54
CA THR A 277 25.73 1.05 13.86
C THR A 277 24.26 0.87 14.21
N TRP A 278 23.51 0.11 13.42
CA TRP A 278 22.10 -0.20 13.68
C TRP A 278 21.90 -0.93 15.01
N GLU A 279 22.68 -1.98 15.28
CA GLU A 279 22.67 -2.68 16.57
C GLU A 279 22.99 -1.76 17.74
N LYS A 280 24.02 -0.92 17.60
CA LYS A 280 24.40 0.05 18.64
C LYS A 280 23.28 1.05 18.90
N MET A 281 22.59 1.52 17.86
CA MET A 281 21.44 2.41 17.99
C MET A 281 20.32 1.75 18.79
N MET A 282 19.92 0.52 18.44
CA MET A 282 18.86 -0.19 19.16
C MET A 282 19.22 -0.44 20.62
N ARG A 283 20.46 -0.85 20.92
CA ARG A 283 20.94 -0.98 22.31
C ARG A 283 20.89 0.34 23.05
N SER A 284 21.30 1.44 22.41
CA SER A 284 21.32 2.76 23.03
C SER A 284 19.92 3.25 23.39
N GLU A 285 18.89 2.85 22.64
CA GLU A 285 17.49 3.13 23.00
C GLU A 285 17.08 2.34 24.25
N ILE A 286 17.34 1.03 24.27
CA ILE A 286 17.05 0.15 25.42
C ILE A 286 17.81 0.60 26.67
N ASP A 287 19.09 0.97 26.54
CA ASP A 287 19.93 1.44 27.64
C ASP A 287 19.45 2.77 28.23
N ALA A 288 18.69 3.53 27.45
CA ALA A 288 18.12 4.80 27.85
C ALA A 288 16.62 4.70 28.18
N ASP A 289 16.14 3.50 28.50
CA ASP A 289 14.75 3.21 28.92
C ASP A 289 13.70 3.60 27.87
N ARG A 290 14.04 3.45 26.58
CA ARG A 290 13.14 3.71 25.45
C ARG A 290 12.90 2.43 24.66
N PRO A 291 11.75 1.75 24.85
CA PRO A 291 11.33 0.71 23.94
C PRO A 291 11.19 1.27 22.53
N VAL A 292 11.54 0.47 21.54
CA VAL A 292 11.56 0.86 20.14
C VAL A 292 10.37 0.22 19.43
N ILE A 293 9.59 0.99 18.68
CA ILE A 293 8.59 0.39 17.78
C ILE A 293 9.32 -0.04 16.53
N TYR A 294 9.26 -1.33 16.21
CA TYR A 294 10.08 -1.97 15.19
C TYR A 294 9.20 -2.63 14.12
N THR A 295 9.68 -2.66 12.87
CA THR A 295 9.00 -3.30 11.73
C THR A 295 10.01 -3.74 10.66
N GLY A 296 9.58 -4.55 9.70
CA GLY A 296 10.24 -4.59 8.39
C GLY A 296 10.09 -3.28 7.60
N GLU A 297 10.83 -3.10 6.52
CA GLU A 297 10.61 -2.01 5.57
C GLU A 297 9.57 -2.46 4.55
N SER A 298 8.43 -1.77 4.53
CA SER A 298 7.39 -2.03 3.55
C SER A 298 7.75 -1.37 2.22
N THR A 299 7.97 -2.17 1.19
CA THR A 299 8.04 -1.68 -0.20
C THR A 299 6.66 -1.28 -0.75
N MET A 300 5.58 -1.40 0.03
CA MET A 300 4.19 -1.33 -0.43
C MET A 300 3.35 -0.24 0.24
N GLY A 301 3.92 0.63 1.10
CA GLY A 301 3.18 1.77 1.67
C GLY A 301 1.95 1.42 2.52
N ARG A 302 1.68 0.14 2.76
CA ARG A 302 0.87 -0.43 3.85
C ARG A 302 1.89 -0.85 4.91
N GLY A 303 1.76 -0.37 6.14
CA GLY A 303 2.74 -0.68 7.18
C GLY A 303 3.11 -2.16 7.20
N SER A 304 4.40 -2.43 7.29
CA SER A 304 4.95 -3.68 7.78
C SER A 304 4.41 -3.98 9.18
N HIS A 305 4.61 -5.20 9.71
CA HIS A 305 4.06 -5.53 11.01
C HIS A 305 4.78 -4.72 12.09
N GLY A 306 4.05 -3.86 12.79
CA GLY A 306 4.57 -3.10 13.93
C GLY A 306 4.64 -3.97 15.18
N PHE A 307 5.81 -4.10 15.76
CA PHE A 307 6.06 -4.77 17.04
C PHE A 307 7.02 -3.93 17.89
N VAL A 308 7.41 -4.41 19.07
CA VAL A 308 8.24 -3.65 20.01
C VAL A 308 9.54 -4.38 20.27
N LEU A 309 10.67 -3.71 20.08
CA LEU A 309 11.97 -4.14 20.58
C LEU A 309 12.18 -3.47 21.94
N ASP A 310 12.28 -4.26 22.99
CA ASP A 310 12.27 -3.80 24.38
C ASP A 310 13.41 -4.40 25.23
N GLY A 311 14.33 -5.15 24.62
CA GLY A 311 15.47 -5.67 25.36
C GLY A 311 16.60 -6.18 24.48
N TYR A 312 17.66 -6.64 25.12
CA TYR A 312 18.72 -7.40 24.50
C TYR A 312 19.34 -8.38 25.50
N ARG A 313 19.87 -9.50 24.98
CA ARG A 313 20.71 -10.45 25.71
C ARG A 313 21.83 -10.89 24.78
N ASP A 314 23.04 -10.60 25.21
CA ASP A 314 24.25 -10.69 24.40
C ASP A 314 24.00 -10.08 23.01
N ASN A 315 24.10 -10.86 21.92
CA ASN A 315 23.92 -10.41 20.54
C ASN A 315 22.47 -10.44 20.02
N LEU A 316 21.50 -10.82 20.85
CA LEU A 316 20.10 -10.91 20.46
C LEU A 316 19.29 -9.79 21.10
N PHE A 317 18.22 -9.38 20.42
CA PHE A 317 17.28 -8.37 20.89
C PHE A 317 15.96 -9.02 21.28
N HIS A 318 15.41 -8.60 22.41
CA HIS A 318 14.09 -9.06 22.83
C HIS A 318 13.02 -8.31 22.04
N PHE A 319 12.04 -9.05 21.54
CA PHE A 319 10.91 -8.55 20.81
C PHE A 319 9.59 -8.96 21.48
N ASN A 320 8.72 -7.99 21.66
CA ASN A 320 7.31 -8.15 21.96
C ASN A 320 6.49 -7.96 20.67
N PHE A 321 5.89 -9.04 20.17
CA PHE A 321 5.20 -9.02 18.87
C PHE A 321 3.80 -8.42 18.88
N GLY A 322 3.25 -8.08 20.05
CA GLY A 322 1.88 -7.59 20.19
C GLY A 322 0.83 -8.68 19.95
N TRP A 323 1.11 -9.90 20.44
CA TRP A 323 0.27 -11.10 20.30
C TRP A 323 0.01 -11.77 21.66
N ASN A 324 -0.36 -10.99 22.68
CA ASN A 324 -0.63 -11.48 24.04
C ASN A 324 0.56 -12.25 24.66
N GLY A 325 1.80 -11.86 24.33
CA GLY A 325 3.01 -12.55 24.77
C GLY A 325 3.42 -13.75 23.92
N SER A 326 2.54 -14.25 23.03
CA SER A 326 2.84 -15.38 22.15
C SER A 326 3.99 -15.06 21.20
N GLY A 327 5.01 -15.91 21.23
CA GLY A 327 6.21 -15.79 20.39
C GLY A 327 7.22 -14.72 20.81
N ASN A 328 6.96 -13.93 21.86
CA ASN A 328 7.94 -13.00 22.41
C ASN A 328 9.26 -13.71 22.73
N GLY A 329 10.39 -13.03 22.54
CA GLY A 329 11.70 -13.61 22.82
C GLY A 329 12.85 -12.90 22.14
N TYR A 330 14.01 -13.54 22.15
CA TYR A 330 15.28 -12.95 21.73
C TYR A 330 15.64 -13.36 20.30
N PHE A 331 15.71 -12.39 19.38
CA PHE A 331 16.03 -12.59 17.98
C PHE A 331 17.12 -11.63 17.49
N ALA A 332 17.90 -12.06 16.51
CA ALA A 332 18.95 -11.26 15.93
C ALA A 332 18.34 -10.25 14.95
N ILE A 333 18.68 -8.97 15.06
CA ILE A 333 18.23 -7.98 14.06
C ILE A 333 19.04 -8.08 12.75
N SER A 334 20.20 -8.73 12.82
CA SER A 334 21.05 -9.12 11.68
C SER A 334 21.57 -10.54 11.89
N ALA A 335 21.56 -11.37 10.84
CA ALA A 335 22.18 -12.69 10.88
C ALA A 335 23.72 -12.64 10.74
N PHE A 336 24.28 -11.47 10.45
CA PHE A 336 25.71 -11.26 10.16
C PHE A 336 26.36 -10.25 11.10
N SER A 337 27.66 -10.40 11.31
CA SER A 337 28.50 -9.51 12.12
C SER A 337 29.43 -8.60 11.31
N SER A 338 29.30 -8.53 9.97
CA SER A 338 30.24 -7.82 9.07
C SER A 338 29.60 -6.66 8.31
N THR A 339 30.43 -5.67 7.95
CA THR A 339 30.10 -4.34 7.41
C THR A 339 30.06 -4.29 5.88
N SER A 340 29.55 -5.33 5.21
CA SER A 340 29.51 -5.33 3.74
C SER A 340 28.23 -4.68 3.22
N THR A 341 28.40 -3.58 2.48
CA THR A 341 27.35 -2.72 1.93
C THR A 341 26.35 -3.42 1.01
N ALA A 342 26.74 -4.52 0.36
CA ALA A 342 25.82 -5.34 -0.45
C ALA A 342 24.74 -6.04 0.40
N PHE A 343 25.00 -6.28 1.68
CA PHE A 343 24.06 -6.91 2.62
C PHE A 343 23.15 -5.91 3.34
N GLU A 344 23.57 -4.65 3.45
CA GLU A 344 22.80 -3.56 4.04
C GLU A 344 21.52 -3.30 3.22
N PHE A 345 21.59 -3.40 1.89
CA PHE A 345 20.42 -3.36 0.99
C PHE A 345 19.44 -4.55 1.15
N ALA A 346 19.89 -5.67 1.73
CA ALA A 346 19.02 -6.82 2.01
C ALA A 346 18.26 -6.66 3.34
N ASN A 347 18.64 -5.69 4.18
CA ASN A 347 18.06 -5.46 5.49
C ASN A 347 16.92 -4.43 5.45
N GLN A 348 15.78 -4.87 4.93
CA GLN A 348 14.53 -4.12 4.89
C GLN A 348 13.87 -4.10 6.28
N GLN A 349 14.38 -3.29 7.21
CA GLN A 349 13.83 -3.09 8.55
C GLN A 349 13.74 -1.59 8.86
N GLN A 350 12.75 -1.18 9.66
CA GLN A 350 12.63 0.19 10.15
C GLN A 350 12.34 0.21 11.65
N ALA A 351 12.68 1.32 12.30
CA ALA A 351 12.43 1.51 13.71
C ALA A 351 11.97 2.95 13.99
N VAL A 352 10.98 3.11 14.86
CA VAL A 352 10.67 4.39 15.49
C VAL A 352 11.45 4.45 16.80
N ILE A 353 12.48 5.27 16.81
CA ILE A 353 13.41 5.47 17.93
C ILE A 353 13.19 6.84 18.56
N GLY A 354 13.82 7.08 19.72
CA GLY A 354 13.74 8.35 20.42
C GLY A 354 12.37 8.59 21.05
N ILE A 355 11.61 7.52 21.32
CA ILE A 355 10.29 7.60 21.95
C ILE A 355 10.49 7.98 23.42
N LYS A 356 10.51 9.28 23.69
CA LYS A 356 10.71 9.85 25.03
C LYS A 356 9.47 10.64 25.43
N PRO A 357 8.78 10.27 26.52
CA PRO A 357 7.73 11.11 27.10
C PRO A 357 8.29 12.49 27.44
N LEU A 358 7.54 13.55 27.15
CA LEU A 358 7.88 14.90 27.60
C LEU A 358 7.53 15.04 29.08
N ARG A 359 8.41 14.51 29.95
CA ARG A 359 8.41 14.72 31.40
C ARG A 359 9.25 15.96 31.71
N GLU A 360 8.82 16.79 32.64
CA GLU A 360 9.42 18.10 32.94
C GLU A 360 10.82 18.06 33.59
N ASP A 361 11.49 16.90 33.67
CA ASP A 361 12.71 16.74 34.47
C ASP A 361 14.02 16.96 33.68
N ASN A 362 14.82 17.93 34.16
CA ASN A 362 16.24 18.23 33.83
C ASN A 362 16.61 18.71 32.42
N CYS A 363 15.64 19.09 31.57
CA CYS A 363 15.93 19.81 30.33
C CYS A 363 14.97 20.98 30.12
N ALA A 364 15.41 21.97 29.36
CA ALA A 364 14.53 23.05 28.94
C ALA A 364 13.39 22.45 28.09
N PRO A 365 12.16 22.99 28.14
CA PRO A 365 11.07 22.58 27.26
C PRO A 365 11.26 23.16 25.84
N LEU A 366 12.49 23.10 25.35
CA LEU A 366 12.97 23.66 24.10
C LEU A 366 13.69 22.57 23.31
N THR A 367 13.39 22.50 22.03
CA THR A 367 14.03 21.58 21.10
C THR A 367 14.60 22.33 19.91
N LEU A 368 15.87 22.11 19.60
CA LEU A 368 16.50 22.61 18.36
C LEU A 368 16.22 21.63 17.22
N GLU A 369 15.51 22.08 16.20
CA GLU A 369 15.16 21.23 15.04
C GLU A 369 16.41 20.79 14.28
N CYS A 370 16.48 19.52 13.89
CA CYS A 370 17.61 18.97 13.15
C CYS A 370 17.18 17.79 12.27
N GLU A 371 17.86 17.56 11.15
CA GLU A 371 17.50 16.54 10.15
C GLU A 371 18.75 16.03 9.43
N GLY A 372 18.86 14.72 9.17
CA GLY A 372 20.04 14.15 8.51
C GLY A 372 21.34 14.46 9.26
N LYS A 373 22.31 15.06 8.54
CA LYS A 373 23.60 15.53 9.09
C LYS A 373 23.54 16.94 9.68
N TYR A 374 22.46 17.66 9.44
CA TYR A 374 22.26 18.99 9.99
C TYR A 374 21.91 18.93 11.48
N GLU A 375 22.56 19.78 12.27
CA GLU A 375 22.49 19.78 13.75
C GLU A 375 21.57 20.89 14.32
N GLY A 376 20.93 21.69 13.45
CA GLY A 376 20.07 22.79 13.85
C GLY A 376 20.79 24.12 14.06
N PHE A 377 22.11 24.17 13.92
CA PHE A 377 22.91 25.39 13.98
C PHE A 377 24.03 25.38 12.95
N TYR A 378 24.58 26.55 12.64
CA TYR A 378 25.79 26.69 11.83
C TYR A 378 26.71 27.79 12.35
N SER A 379 28.01 27.61 12.11
CA SER A 379 29.09 28.55 12.42
C SER A 379 30.33 28.20 11.60
N ASP A 380 31.11 29.22 11.24
CA ASP A 380 32.43 29.12 10.60
C ASP A 380 33.56 28.82 11.61
N LEU A 381 33.21 28.60 12.89
CA LEU A 381 34.15 28.27 13.94
C LEU A 381 34.95 27.00 13.63
N THR A 382 36.26 27.17 13.56
CA THR A 382 37.26 26.10 13.55
C THR A 382 37.87 25.91 14.95
N THR A 383 38.42 26.98 15.52
CA THR A 383 38.97 26.99 16.89
C THR A 383 38.57 28.27 17.61
N LEU A 384 37.95 28.12 18.78
CA LEU A 384 37.58 29.22 19.65
C LEU A 384 38.83 29.81 20.31
N THR A 385 39.14 31.05 19.96
CA THR A 385 40.37 31.74 20.37
C THR A 385 40.02 32.98 21.17
N ALA A 386 40.71 33.19 22.30
CA ALA A 386 40.47 34.35 23.16
C ALA A 386 40.53 35.68 22.37
N ASN A 387 39.60 36.58 22.68
CA ASN A 387 39.42 37.90 22.08
C ASN A 387 39.10 37.88 20.57
N THR A 388 38.50 36.80 20.07
CA THR A 388 38.03 36.67 18.69
C THR A 388 36.52 36.50 18.67
N SER A 389 35.79 37.47 18.12
CA SER A 389 34.32 37.40 18.01
C SER A 389 33.87 36.14 17.29
N VAL A 390 32.98 35.38 17.93
CA VAL A 390 32.36 34.17 17.38
C VAL A 390 30.87 34.45 17.14
N SER A 391 30.34 33.94 16.03
CA SER A 391 28.90 33.96 15.75
C SER A 391 28.37 32.53 15.58
N ILE A 392 27.20 32.25 16.17
CA ILE A 392 26.50 30.97 16.04
C ILE A 392 25.04 31.26 15.73
N HIS A 393 24.55 30.72 14.61
CA HIS A 393 23.14 30.84 14.21
C HIS A 393 22.38 29.57 14.56
N LEU A 394 21.33 29.69 15.38
CA LEU A 394 20.32 28.64 15.57
C LEU A 394 19.21 28.84 14.56
N SER A 395 18.94 27.81 13.76
CA SER A 395 17.99 27.85 12.65
C SER A 395 16.51 27.85 13.04
N SER A 396 16.13 27.04 14.04
CA SER A 396 14.76 26.86 14.50
C SER A 396 14.76 26.20 15.86
N LEU A 397 14.51 27.01 16.88
CA LEU A 397 14.30 26.55 18.25
C LEU A 397 12.79 26.52 18.54
N THR A 398 12.26 25.35 18.83
CA THR A 398 10.84 25.09 19.12
C THR A 398 10.61 25.01 20.61
N ALA A 399 9.51 25.59 21.11
CA ALA A 399 9.10 25.39 22.50
C ALA A 399 7.89 24.45 22.59
N LEU A 400 7.96 23.50 23.52
CA LEU A 400 6.92 22.49 23.75
C LEU A 400 5.65 23.09 24.36
N ARG A 401 5.83 24.14 25.15
CA ARG A 401 4.79 24.99 25.71
C ARG A 401 5.21 26.44 25.56
N GLN A 402 4.32 27.38 25.86
CA GLN A 402 4.74 28.77 25.97
C GLN A 402 5.91 28.86 26.95
N TRP A 403 7.03 29.39 26.46
CA TRP A 403 8.28 29.45 27.20
C TRP A 403 8.87 30.86 27.13
N ASN A 404 9.28 31.36 28.28
CA ASN A 404 9.95 32.65 28.43
C ASN A 404 11.17 32.44 29.31
N GLY A 405 12.34 32.87 28.85
CA GLY A 405 13.57 32.67 29.61
C GLY A 405 14.80 33.24 28.92
N LYS A 406 15.96 32.75 29.34
CA LYS A 406 17.28 33.14 28.84
C LYS A 406 17.99 31.93 28.24
N LEU A 407 18.74 32.15 27.17
CA LEU A 407 19.62 31.16 26.53
C LEU A 407 21.06 31.63 26.56
N ARG A 408 22.02 30.73 26.70
CA ARG A 408 23.46 31.05 26.56
C ARG A 408 24.25 29.85 26.06
N TRP A 409 25.42 30.11 25.50
CA TRP A 409 26.44 29.09 25.27
C TRP A 409 27.41 29.02 26.46
N GLU A 410 27.95 27.84 26.71
CA GLU A 410 29.02 27.62 27.69
C GLU A 410 30.16 26.82 27.06
N LEU A 411 31.40 27.27 27.25
CA LEU A 411 32.60 26.53 26.90
C LEU A 411 32.93 25.53 28.00
N CYS A 412 33.07 24.26 27.63
CA CYS A 412 33.42 23.16 28.53
C CYS A 412 34.72 22.48 28.09
N ASP A 413 35.46 21.90 29.04
CA ASP A 413 36.54 20.96 28.73
C ASP A 413 36.00 19.56 28.37
N ALA A 414 36.92 18.65 28.01
CA ALA A 414 36.59 17.28 27.62
C ALA A 414 35.87 16.49 28.73
N GLU A 415 36.09 16.87 29.99
CA GLU A 415 35.47 16.29 31.18
C GLU A 415 34.10 16.93 31.49
N GLY A 416 33.69 17.99 30.78
CA GLY A 416 32.41 18.67 30.93
C GLY A 416 32.37 19.77 31.99
N ASN A 417 33.53 20.20 32.50
CA ASN A 417 33.62 21.35 33.41
C ASN A 417 33.51 22.65 32.61
N VAL A 418 32.66 23.57 33.08
CA VAL A 418 32.51 24.90 32.47
C VAL A 418 33.78 25.71 32.68
N LYS A 419 34.41 26.13 31.58
CA LYS A 419 35.54 27.08 31.56
C LYS A 419 35.07 28.51 31.47
N GLU A 420 34.02 28.75 30.70
CA GLU A 420 33.47 30.08 30.46
C GLU A 420 31.99 29.98 30.11
N ALA A 421 31.17 30.89 30.63
CA ALA A 421 29.75 31.02 30.28
C ALA A 421 29.54 32.38 29.61
N PHE A 422 28.98 32.37 28.40
CA PHE A 422 28.82 33.59 27.60
C PHE A 422 27.54 34.35 27.96
N ASP A 423 27.43 35.57 27.42
CA ASP A 423 26.27 36.43 27.62
C ASP A 423 24.97 35.75 27.20
N SER A 424 23.94 35.93 28.03
CA SER A 424 22.65 35.30 27.82
C SER A 424 21.70 36.17 26.99
N LYS A 425 20.94 35.55 26.08
CA LYS A 425 19.89 36.19 25.28
C LYS A 425 18.50 35.87 25.85
N THR A 426 17.67 36.88 26.06
CA THR A 426 16.27 36.68 26.50
C THR A 426 15.40 36.29 25.32
N VAL A 427 14.57 35.27 25.47
CA VAL A 427 13.81 34.65 24.40
C VAL A 427 12.41 34.27 24.90
N SER A 428 11.41 34.52 24.06
CA SER A 428 10.00 34.14 24.25
C SER A 428 9.52 33.36 23.05
N ILE A 429 8.97 32.16 23.25
CA ILE A 429 8.46 31.27 22.20
C ILE A 429 7.08 30.77 22.62
N ASN A 430 6.10 30.87 21.72
CA ASN A 430 4.79 30.28 21.94
C ASN A 430 4.85 28.76 21.75
N GLY A 431 4.09 28.00 22.54
CA GLY A 431 4.08 26.54 22.44
C GLY A 431 3.68 26.06 21.04
N GLY A 432 4.44 25.12 20.50
CA GLY A 432 4.26 24.58 19.14
C GLY A 432 4.84 25.45 18.03
N ASN A 433 5.38 26.65 18.33
CA ASN A 433 6.05 27.50 17.36
C ASN A 433 7.58 27.36 17.46
N SER A 434 8.26 27.64 16.34
CA SER A 434 9.72 27.70 16.24
C SER A 434 10.20 29.08 15.82
N GLN A 435 11.44 29.44 16.18
CA GLN A 435 12.09 30.66 15.69
C GLN A 435 13.62 30.55 15.61
N PRO A 436 14.27 31.22 14.65
CA PRO A 436 15.74 31.32 14.58
C PRO A 436 16.31 32.25 15.66
N ILE A 437 17.53 31.98 16.12
CA ILE A 437 18.20 32.74 17.18
C ILE A 437 19.70 32.86 16.92
N ASP A 438 20.16 34.10 16.72
CA ASP A 438 21.59 34.42 16.60
C ASP A 438 22.29 34.66 17.93
N PHE A 439 23.52 34.16 18.06
CA PHE A 439 24.46 34.49 19.13
C PHE A 439 25.71 35.13 18.55
N SER A 440 26.23 36.14 19.27
CA SER A 440 27.55 36.70 19.05
C SER A 440 28.18 36.96 20.42
N PHE A 441 29.42 36.51 20.61
CA PHE A 441 30.16 36.67 21.87
C PHE A 441 31.68 36.66 21.64
N ASP A 442 32.41 37.31 22.54
CA ASP A 442 33.87 37.38 22.55
C ASP A 442 34.41 36.52 23.70
N PRO A 443 35.11 35.40 23.42
CA PRO A 443 35.63 34.53 24.46
C PRO A 443 36.86 35.12 25.13
N SER A 444 37.01 34.94 26.44
CA SER A 444 38.23 35.25 27.19
C SER A 444 39.19 34.07 27.26
N THR A 445 38.71 32.85 26.97
CA THR A 445 39.47 31.60 27.02
C THR A 445 39.70 31.03 25.61
N THR A 446 40.92 30.54 25.33
CA THR A 446 41.19 29.74 24.11
C THR A 446 40.87 28.28 24.37
N ALA A 447 40.08 27.67 23.48
CA ALA A 447 39.73 26.26 23.58
C ALA A 447 40.94 25.34 23.36
N THR A 448 40.96 24.21 24.07
CA THR A 448 41.97 23.15 23.92
C THR A 448 41.35 21.89 23.32
N LYS A 449 42.17 20.94 22.89
CA LYS A 449 41.72 19.65 22.34
C LYS A 449 40.67 18.99 23.23
N GLY A 450 39.52 18.64 22.63
CA GLY A 450 38.37 18.03 23.33
C GLY A 450 37.40 19.02 23.97
N SER A 451 37.67 20.33 23.93
CA SER A 451 36.72 21.35 24.41
C SER A 451 35.53 21.49 23.46
N TYR A 452 34.36 21.78 24.00
CA TYR A 452 33.13 21.98 23.25
C TYR A 452 32.28 23.10 23.84
N LEU A 453 31.43 23.69 23.00
CA LEU A 453 30.36 24.60 23.38
C LEU A 453 29.07 23.82 23.62
N ARG A 454 28.27 24.21 24.62
CA ARG A 454 26.93 23.67 24.87
C ARG A 454 25.88 24.77 25.04
N LEU A 455 24.66 24.51 24.57
CA LEU A 455 23.55 25.46 24.68
C LEU A 455 22.72 25.20 25.95
N MET A 456 22.56 26.24 26.77
CA MET A 456 21.86 26.22 28.04
C MET A 456 20.64 27.14 28.01
N ALA A 457 19.59 26.79 28.75
CA ALA A 457 18.42 27.62 28.97
C ALA A 457 18.05 27.75 30.45
N CYS A 458 17.52 28.91 30.82
CA CYS A 458 16.99 29.20 32.15
C CYS A 458 15.60 29.84 31.99
N GLU A 459 14.57 29.18 32.52
CA GLU A 459 13.19 29.69 32.46
C GLU A 459 13.02 30.88 33.41
N ASN A 460 12.25 31.90 33.02
CA ASN A 460 12.02 33.08 33.86
C ASN A 460 11.45 32.68 35.23
N GLY A 461 12.07 33.18 36.30
CA GLY A 461 11.69 32.86 37.68
C GLY A 461 12.34 31.58 38.23
N LYS A 462 13.12 30.84 37.43
CA LYS A 462 14.02 29.80 37.90
C LYS A 462 15.45 30.34 38.00
N GLU A 463 16.26 29.74 38.87
CA GLU A 463 17.70 30.03 39.00
C GLU A 463 18.57 29.00 38.28
N GLU A 464 18.00 27.84 37.95
CA GLU A 464 18.71 26.70 37.37
C GLU A 464 18.83 26.82 35.84
N TRP A 465 20.04 26.52 35.33
CA TRP A 465 20.33 26.39 33.91
C TRP A 465 20.28 24.93 33.51
N THR A 466 19.48 24.61 32.49
CA THR A 466 19.29 23.25 31.97
C THR A 466 19.71 23.19 30.51
N PHE A 467 20.11 22.02 30.03
CA PHE A 467 20.52 21.85 28.64
C PHE A 467 19.33 22.00 27.69
N VAL A 468 19.60 22.55 26.51
CA VAL A 468 18.69 22.48 25.36
C VAL A 468 18.99 21.19 24.60
N LEU A 469 17.93 20.46 24.23
CA LEU A 469 18.04 19.25 23.42
C LEU A 469 17.83 19.57 21.94
N ASN A 470 18.44 18.80 21.06
CA ASN A 470 18.07 18.79 19.64
C ASN A 470 16.89 17.84 19.40
N ALA A 471 16.34 17.84 18.18
CA ALA A 471 15.28 16.92 17.74
C ALA A 471 15.73 15.45 17.68
N LYS A 472 16.92 15.08 18.15
CA LYS A 472 17.36 13.69 18.39
C LYS A 472 17.47 13.36 19.88
N GLY A 473 17.22 14.31 20.78
CA GLY A 473 17.21 14.15 22.23
C GLY A 473 18.59 14.26 22.87
N GLN A 474 19.54 14.76 22.10
CA GLN A 474 20.92 14.95 22.51
C GLN A 474 21.12 16.41 22.92
N GLU A 475 22.02 16.66 23.86
CA GLU A 475 22.45 18.02 24.19
C GLU A 475 22.99 18.71 22.93
N VAL A 476 22.58 19.96 22.72
CA VAL A 476 23.11 20.79 21.65
C VAL A 476 24.56 21.16 21.98
N ARG A 477 25.51 20.50 21.31
CA ARG A 477 26.96 20.70 21.47
C ARG A 477 27.65 21.02 20.14
N MET A 478 28.75 21.76 20.21
CA MET A 478 29.62 22.06 19.06
C MET A 478 31.10 22.00 19.48
N ASP A 479 31.94 21.26 18.76
CA ASP A 479 33.38 21.24 19.02
C ASP A 479 34.00 22.65 18.95
N ALA A 480 34.86 22.98 19.91
CA ALA A 480 35.46 24.31 20.03
C ALA A 480 36.93 24.37 19.60
N TYR A 481 37.56 23.25 19.25
CA TYR A 481 38.98 23.17 18.88
C TYR A 481 39.21 22.31 17.63
N GLU A 482 39.90 22.86 16.63
CA GLU A 482 40.21 22.21 15.34
C GLU A 482 38.99 21.55 14.67
N ARG A 483 37.81 22.14 14.88
CA ARG A 483 36.57 21.71 14.27
C ARG A 483 36.68 21.84 12.75
N ARG A 484 36.34 20.75 12.06
CA ARG A 484 36.11 20.80 10.62
C ARG A 484 34.76 21.48 10.37
N VAL A 485 34.78 22.63 9.71
CA VAL A 485 33.56 23.35 9.34
C VAL A 485 32.79 22.52 8.30
N PRO A 486 31.55 22.10 8.59
CA PRO A 486 30.76 21.30 7.67
C PRO A 486 30.24 22.18 6.54
N VAL A 487 30.69 21.87 5.32
CA VAL A 487 30.29 22.56 4.09
C VAL A 487 29.57 21.58 3.17
N VAL A 488 28.68 22.09 2.32
CA VAL A 488 27.87 21.31 1.39
C VAL A 488 28.38 21.47 -0.03
N GLU A 489 28.44 20.35 -0.75
CA GLU A 489 28.71 20.30 -2.18
C GLU A 489 27.41 20.45 -2.98
N ILE A 490 27.39 21.41 -3.89
CA ILE A 490 26.24 21.65 -4.78
C ILE A 490 26.56 21.04 -6.15
N ILE A 491 25.76 20.07 -6.58
CA ILE A 491 25.88 19.41 -7.89
C ILE A 491 24.65 19.79 -8.72
N SER A 492 24.87 20.38 -9.89
CA SER A 492 23.79 20.84 -10.77
C SER A 492 23.74 20.06 -12.08
N ASP A 493 22.56 19.58 -12.46
CA ASP A 493 22.23 19.01 -13.77
C ASP A 493 21.23 19.94 -14.49
N MET A 494 21.69 20.68 -15.50
CA MET A 494 20.95 21.78 -16.13
C MET A 494 20.71 21.48 -17.61
N GLU A 495 19.46 21.23 -17.99
CA GLU A 495 19.04 21.06 -19.39
C GLU A 495 18.19 22.27 -19.82
N ASN A 496 18.73 23.09 -20.73
CA ASN A 496 18.11 24.36 -21.18
C ASN A 496 17.84 25.39 -20.07
N ALA A 497 18.57 25.29 -18.97
CA ALA A 497 18.47 26.17 -17.80
C ALA A 497 19.86 26.59 -17.31
N THR A 498 19.94 27.56 -16.41
CA THR A 498 21.20 27.96 -15.75
C THR A 498 20.95 28.23 -14.28
N LEU A 499 21.76 27.64 -13.40
CA LEU A 499 21.71 27.89 -11.96
C LEU A 499 22.40 29.21 -11.62
N ASN A 500 21.73 30.07 -10.86
CA ASN A 500 22.28 31.27 -10.26
C ASN A 500 22.19 31.18 -8.74
N ASP A 501 23.33 31.04 -8.08
CA ASP A 501 23.46 30.84 -6.65
C ASP A 501 24.23 31.96 -5.93
N GLN A 502 24.46 33.08 -6.61
CA GLN A 502 25.25 34.22 -6.10
C GLN A 502 24.47 35.10 -5.11
N ASN A 503 23.58 34.51 -4.32
CA ASN A 503 22.80 35.24 -3.34
C ASN A 503 23.70 35.67 -2.16
N GLN A 504 23.75 36.96 -1.86
CA GLN A 504 24.54 37.51 -0.74
C GLN A 504 24.11 36.97 0.64
N GLY A 505 22.90 36.42 0.76
CA GLY A 505 22.42 35.76 1.98
C GLY A 505 22.90 34.31 2.16
N ASN A 506 23.56 33.71 1.15
CA ASN A 506 24.13 32.37 1.30
C ASN A 506 25.34 32.42 2.23
N VAL A 507 25.29 31.64 3.31
CA VAL A 507 26.38 31.59 4.29
C VAL A 507 27.38 30.53 3.85
N CYS A 508 28.64 30.94 3.63
CA CYS A 508 29.67 30.08 3.05
C CYS A 508 30.95 30.09 3.89
N PHE A 509 31.67 28.97 3.85
CA PHE A 509 33.04 28.83 4.32
C PHE A 509 33.91 28.31 3.17
N GLU A 510 35.02 29.01 2.89
CA GLU A 510 35.90 28.73 1.74
C GLU A 510 35.14 28.63 0.40
N GLY A 511 34.11 29.46 0.22
CA GLY A 511 33.30 29.52 -1.00
C GLY A 511 32.24 28.40 -1.12
N LYS A 512 32.13 27.50 -0.14
CA LYS A 512 31.11 26.44 -0.11
C LYS A 512 30.03 26.76 0.93
N PRO A 513 28.73 26.51 0.66
CA PRO A 513 27.66 26.75 1.62
C PRO A 513 27.84 25.96 2.91
N LEU A 514 27.48 26.54 4.06
CA LEU A 514 27.52 25.86 5.36
C LEU A 514 26.36 24.88 5.51
N LEU A 515 26.64 23.67 6.02
CA LEU A 515 25.61 22.73 6.42
C LEU A 515 24.73 23.36 7.51
N GLY A 516 23.40 23.24 7.34
CA GLY A 516 22.41 23.85 8.22
C GLY A 516 22.06 25.30 7.95
N SER A 517 22.73 25.94 6.97
CA SER A 517 22.29 27.24 6.47
C SER A 517 21.20 27.06 5.40
N THR A 518 20.42 28.12 5.19
CA THR A 518 19.51 28.17 4.04
C THR A 518 20.31 28.56 2.80
N TYR A 519 20.28 27.69 1.78
CA TYR A 519 20.88 27.96 0.48
C TYR A 519 19.81 28.47 -0.48
N THR A 520 19.97 29.71 -0.91
CA THR A 520 19.06 30.39 -1.83
C THR A 520 19.69 30.45 -3.21
N TYR A 521 18.95 29.97 -4.20
CA TYR A 521 19.37 29.93 -5.60
C TYR A 521 18.17 30.20 -6.50
N ASN A 522 18.42 30.64 -7.73
CA ASN A 522 17.39 30.85 -8.75
C ASN A 522 17.79 30.10 -10.03
N ILE A 523 16.81 29.63 -10.79
CA ILE A 523 17.06 29.05 -12.11
C ILE A 523 16.69 30.07 -13.19
N ALA A 524 17.67 30.45 -14.00
CA ALA A 524 17.43 31.24 -15.20
C ALA A 524 17.00 30.31 -16.34
N TRP A 525 15.82 30.58 -16.89
CA TRP A 525 15.23 29.84 -18.00
C TRP A 525 15.50 30.53 -19.34
N LYS A 526 15.62 29.77 -20.43
CA LYS A 526 15.63 30.34 -21.78
C LYS A 526 14.30 31.07 -22.07
N SER A 527 14.34 32.16 -22.82
CA SER A 527 13.14 32.95 -23.17
C SER A 527 12.07 32.16 -23.96
N SER A 528 12.46 31.09 -24.66
CA SER A 528 11.58 30.17 -25.40
C SER A 528 10.92 29.09 -24.53
N THR A 529 11.21 29.05 -23.23
CA THR A 529 10.73 28.01 -22.30
C THR A 529 9.23 28.13 -22.07
N VAL A 530 8.49 27.04 -22.26
CA VAL A 530 7.03 26.97 -22.05
C VAL A 530 6.63 25.99 -20.93
N LYS A 531 7.55 25.11 -20.55
CA LYS A 531 7.43 24.19 -19.41
C LYS A 531 8.81 24.02 -18.80
N ASN A 532 8.88 23.99 -17.47
CA ASN A 532 10.11 23.73 -16.77
C ASN A 532 9.86 22.84 -15.55
N ILE A 533 10.93 22.25 -15.06
CA ILE A 533 10.96 21.34 -13.92
C ILE A 533 12.21 21.68 -13.13
N VAL A 534 12.05 21.79 -11.82
CA VAL A 534 13.16 21.85 -10.88
C VAL A 534 12.97 20.71 -9.90
N GLN A 535 13.98 19.87 -9.79
CA GLN A 535 14.04 18.75 -8.88
C GLN A 535 15.27 18.90 -7.99
N GLN A 536 15.13 18.52 -6.72
CA GLN A 536 16.21 18.51 -5.75
C GLN A 536 16.34 17.13 -5.13
N ARG A 537 17.54 16.77 -4.69
CA ARG A 537 17.82 15.51 -4.00
C ARG A 537 19.03 15.69 -3.09
N PHE A 538 18.96 15.19 -1.86
CA PHE A 538 20.16 15.01 -1.04
C PHE A 538 20.81 13.65 -1.31
N CYS A 539 22.10 13.50 -0.99
CA CYS A 539 22.84 12.27 -1.27
C CYS A 539 22.08 11.01 -0.78
N GLY A 540 21.88 10.02 -1.66
CA GLY A 540 21.13 8.80 -1.35
C GLY A 540 19.60 8.88 -1.52
N GLU A 541 19.03 10.08 -1.63
CA GLU A 541 17.58 10.27 -1.73
C GLU A 541 17.04 10.20 -3.17
N ALA A 542 15.71 10.18 -3.32
CA ALA A 542 15.03 10.37 -4.59
C ALA A 542 14.94 11.87 -4.96
N TYR A 543 14.65 12.17 -6.23
CA TYR A 543 14.39 13.54 -6.68
C TYR A 543 12.99 14.00 -6.27
N TRP A 544 12.90 15.22 -5.73
CA TRP A 544 11.66 15.88 -5.33
C TRP A 544 11.44 17.13 -6.17
N GLN A 545 10.24 17.30 -6.75
CA GLN A 545 9.91 18.51 -7.47
C GLN A 545 9.75 19.70 -6.48
N LYS A 546 10.41 20.83 -6.78
CA LYS A 546 10.46 22.01 -5.92
C LYS A 546 10.41 23.29 -6.74
N SER A 547 10.08 24.41 -6.10
CA SER A 547 10.31 25.75 -6.67
C SER A 547 11.78 26.16 -6.52
N ASP A 548 12.29 26.97 -7.45
CA ASP A 548 13.66 27.50 -7.50
C ASP A 548 13.90 28.68 -6.54
N LYS A 549 13.85 28.43 -5.23
CA LYS A 549 14.03 29.49 -4.23
C LYS A 549 15.12 29.18 -3.23
N SER A 550 14.77 28.42 -2.19
CA SER A 550 15.63 28.21 -1.03
C SER A 550 15.45 26.80 -0.51
N VAL A 551 16.53 26.22 -0.01
CA VAL A 551 16.54 24.89 0.58
C VAL A 551 17.38 24.91 1.85
N MET A 552 16.87 24.29 2.92
CA MET A 552 17.64 24.07 4.13
C MET A 552 18.66 22.96 3.86
N LEU A 553 19.93 23.22 4.08
CA LEU A 553 20.98 22.25 3.77
C LEU A 553 21.11 21.20 4.89
N THR A 554 20.65 19.97 4.64
CA THR A 554 20.61 18.89 5.64
C THR A 554 21.58 17.73 5.41
N ALA A 555 22.29 17.73 4.28
CA ALA A 555 23.31 16.74 3.93
C ALA A 555 24.54 17.38 3.28
N ASP A 556 25.63 16.61 3.19
CA ASP A 556 26.92 17.06 2.63
C ASP A 556 26.87 17.34 1.12
N THR A 557 25.84 16.86 0.42
CA THR A 557 25.68 17.07 -1.02
C THR A 557 24.22 17.34 -1.35
N LEU A 558 23.97 18.41 -2.11
CA LEU A 558 22.69 18.75 -2.72
C LEU A 558 22.80 18.63 -4.24
N TYR A 559 21.96 17.79 -4.83
CA TYR A 559 21.75 17.70 -6.27
C TYR A 559 20.58 18.58 -6.69
N ILE A 560 20.80 19.46 -7.67
CA ILE A 560 19.76 20.29 -8.27
C ILE A 560 19.68 19.93 -9.74
N LYS A 561 18.55 19.36 -10.16
CA LYS A 561 18.24 19.10 -11.56
C LYS A 561 17.23 20.13 -12.05
N ALA A 562 17.50 20.79 -13.17
CA ALA A 562 16.54 21.68 -13.81
C ALA A 562 16.46 21.39 -15.29
N LYS A 563 15.23 21.20 -15.78
CA LYS A 563 14.96 20.89 -17.19
C LYS A 563 13.91 21.84 -17.74
N ALA A 564 14.18 22.41 -18.91
CA ALA A 564 13.26 23.27 -19.63
C ALA A 564 12.92 22.72 -21.02
N TYR A 565 11.66 22.91 -21.39
CA TYR A 565 11.09 22.45 -22.65
C TYR A 565 10.58 23.64 -23.45
N GLU A 566 10.90 23.62 -24.74
CA GLU A 566 10.27 24.44 -25.77
C GLU A 566 8.99 23.78 -26.27
N ARG A 567 8.11 24.56 -26.92
CA ARG A 567 6.79 24.06 -27.37
C ARG A 567 6.90 22.87 -28.33
N SER A 568 7.96 22.80 -29.13
CA SER A 568 8.24 21.70 -30.05
C SER A 568 8.61 20.38 -29.36
N GLN A 569 9.02 20.41 -28.09
CA GLN A 569 9.46 19.24 -27.32
C GLN A 569 8.34 18.64 -26.47
N LEU A 570 7.21 19.35 -26.32
CA LEU A 570 6.10 18.90 -25.49
C LEU A 570 5.26 17.84 -26.20
N VAL A 571 4.91 16.79 -25.43
CA VAL A 571 3.96 15.77 -25.88
C VAL A 571 2.58 16.19 -25.41
N GLN A 572 1.76 16.67 -26.35
CA GLN A 572 0.43 17.21 -26.03
C GLN A 572 -0.49 16.18 -25.38
N GLU A 573 -0.53 14.97 -25.93
CA GLU A 573 -1.36 13.86 -25.45
C GLU A 573 -0.56 12.56 -25.50
N CYS A 574 -0.68 11.76 -24.45
CA CYS A 574 -0.10 10.43 -24.33
C CYS A 574 -1.13 9.49 -23.72
N GLN A 575 -1.29 8.29 -24.28
CA GLN A 575 -2.18 7.25 -23.76
C GLN A 575 -1.39 5.97 -23.52
N VAL A 576 -1.61 5.36 -22.35
CA VAL A 576 -0.98 4.11 -21.95
C VAL A 576 -2.00 3.13 -21.38
N ASN A 577 -1.75 1.83 -21.60
CA ASN A 577 -2.54 0.74 -21.01
C ASN A 577 -1.63 -0.10 -20.10
N VAL A 578 -1.91 -0.07 -18.79
CA VAL A 578 -1.17 -0.83 -17.78
C VAL A 578 -1.78 -2.22 -17.69
N VAL A 579 -1.24 -3.14 -18.48
CA VAL A 579 -1.72 -4.53 -18.59
C VAL A 579 -1.52 -5.30 -17.28
N LYS A 580 -0.43 -5.01 -16.57
CA LYS A 580 -0.10 -5.58 -15.26
C LYS A 580 0.22 -4.45 -14.28
N PRO A 581 -0.34 -4.45 -13.05
CA PRO A 581 0.01 -3.46 -12.05
C PRO A 581 1.51 -3.38 -11.78
N GLY A 582 2.01 -2.17 -11.52
CA GLY A 582 3.41 -1.82 -11.25
C GLY A 582 4.24 -1.54 -12.52
N GLN A 583 3.61 -1.36 -13.68
CA GLN A 583 4.29 -1.19 -14.97
C GLN A 583 4.08 0.18 -15.64
N LEU A 584 3.48 1.17 -14.97
CA LEU A 584 3.19 2.47 -15.55
C LEU A 584 4.44 3.16 -16.09
N GLU A 585 5.52 3.22 -15.31
CA GLU A 585 6.78 3.84 -15.73
C GLU A 585 7.33 3.20 -17.01
N ALA A 586 7.48 1.88 -17.00
CA ALA A 586 7.98 1.14 -18.15
C ALA A 586 7.08 1.28 -19.39
N THR A 587 5.77 1.42 -19.19
CA THR A 587 4.80 1.62 -20.28
C THR A 587 4.88 3.03 -20.85
N LEU A 588 5.04 4.04 -19.99
CA LEU A 588 5.14 5.44 -20.40
C LEU A 588 6.46 5.73 -21.12
N LEU A 589 7.59 5.19 -20.65
CA LEU A 589 8.90 5.32 -21.31
C LEU A 589 8.96 4.67 -22.71
N LYS A 590 8.06 3.71 -22.99
CA LYS A 590 7.90 3.17 -24.35
C LYS A 590 7.05 4.07 -25.24
N ALA A 591 6.13 4.83 -24.65
CA ALA A 591 5.19 5.68 -25.37
C ALA A 591 5.75 7.09 -25.65
N THR A 592 6.66 7.59 -24.81
CA THR A 592 7.31 8.90 -24.97
C THR A 592 8.79 8.82 -24.60
N PRO A 593 9.69 9.50 -25.33
CA PRO A 593 11.11 9.58 -24.97
C PRO A 593 11.35 10.32 -23.65
N ASP A 594 10.40 11.14 -23.22
CA ASP A 594 10.47 11.87 -21.95
C ASP A 594 9.07 11.99 -21.34
N ALA A 595 8.84 11.31 -20.22
CA ALA A 595 7.57 11.35 -19.48
C ALA A 595 7.27 12.77 -18.96
N ASP A 596 8.32 13.49 -18.56
CA ASP A 596 8.24 14.85 -18.06
C ASP A 596 7.92 15.87 -19.16
N ALA A 597 7.93 15.50 -20.44
CA ALA A 597 7.48 16.35 -21.54
C ALA A 597 5.95 16.28 -21.78
N VAL A 598 5.26 15.31 -21.18
CA VAL A 598 3.82 15.08 -21.39
C VAL A 598 2.97 16.17 -20.74
N GLU A 599 1.96 16.66 -21.46
CA GLU A 599 0.98 17.63 -20.93
C GLU A 599 -0.34 16.97 -20.53
N SER A 600 -0.82 15.99 -21.30
CA SER A 600 -2.05 15.25 -21.05
C SER A 600 -1.78 13.75 -21.07
N LEU A 601 -2.09 13.06 -19.97
CA LEU A 601 -1.87 11.63 -19.82
C LEU A 601 -3.20 10.90 -19.59
N THR A 602 -3.49 9.90 -20.42
CA THR A 602 -4.62 8.98 -20.26
C THR A 602 -4.10 7.59 -19.89
N ILE A 603 -4.58 7.03 -18.79
CA ILE A 603 -4.18 5.71 -18.29
C ILE A 603 -5.39 4.79 -18.26
N THR A 604 -5.20 3.58 -18.78
CA THR A 604 -6.16 2.48 -18.75
C THR A 604 -5.52 1.25 -18.10
N GLY A 605 -6.32 0.27 -17.70
CA GLY A 605 -5.83 -0.95 -17.05
C GLY A 605 -5.76 -0.83 -15.52
N SER A 606 -5.06 -1.76 -14.86
CA SER A 606 -5.03 -1.85 -13.40
C SER A 606 -3.78 -1.19 -12.82
N LEU A 607 -3.94 -0.29 -11.85
CA LEU A 607 -2.85 0.41 -11.18
C LEU A 607 -2.69 -0.10 -9.75
N ASP A 608 -1.44 -0.32 -9.34
CA ASP A 608 -1.07 -0.54 -7.94
C ASP A 608 -0.41 0.70 -7.32
N ASP A 609 0.07 0.55 -6.08
CA ASP A 609 0.69 1.62 -5.34
C ASP A 609 2.03 2.09 -5.93
N ASN A 610 2.76 1.23 -6.67
CA ASN A 610 3.99 1.61 -7.37
C ASN A 610 3.66 2.50 -8.57
N ASP A 611 2.61 2.18 -9.31
CA ASP A 611 2.12 3.01 -10.40
C ASP A 611 1.70 4.39 -9.89
N LEU A 612 0.99 4.44 -8.76
CA LEU A 612 0.57 5.70 -8.13
C LEU A 612 1.76 6.50 -7.59
N ALA A 613 2.76 5.84 -7.00
CA ALA A 613 3.98 6.49 -6.55
C ALA A 613 4.75 7.10 -7.74
N TYR A 614 4.91 6.37 -8.85
CA TYR A 614 5.51 6.91 -10.06
C TYR A 614 4.68 8.07 -10.63
N LEU A 615 3.36 7.90 -10.72
CA LEU A 615 2.46 8.94 -11.21
C LEU A 615 2.57 10.22 -10.38
N SER A 616 2.75 10.11 -9.06
CA SER A 616 2.95 11.25 -8.14
C SER A 616 4.21 12.08 -8.45
N THR A 617 5.16 11.52 -9.21
CA THR A 617 6.35 12.26 -9.67
C THR A 617 6.07 13.14 -10.89
N LEU A 618 4.99 12.86 -11.64
CA LEU A 618 4.61 13.56 -12.87
C LEU A 618 3.81 14.85 -12.60
N GLN A 619 4.22 15.66 -11.61
CA GLN A 619 3.44 16.83 -11.14
C GLN A 619 3.33 17.97 -12.16
N THR A 620 3.98 17.79 -13.31
CA THR A 620 4.03 18.76 -14.40
C THR A 620 2.90 18.59 -15.40
N LEU A 621 2.08 17.53 -15.25
CA LEU A 621 0.90 17.28 -16.07
C LEU A 621 -0.11 18.44 -15.95
N LYS A 622 -0.73 18.77 -17.07
CA LYS A 622 -1.90 19.66 -17.12
C LYS A 622 -3.21 18.88 -17.05
N LYS A 623 -3.24 17.67 -17.61
CA LYS A 623 -4.43 16.81 -17.61
C LYS A 623 -4.05 15.38 -17.26
N LEU A 624 -4.89 14.77 -16.44
CA LEU A 624 -4.77 13.37 -16.07
C LEU A 624 -6.14 12.71 -16.19
N ASN A 625 -6.25 11.73 -17.08
CA ASN A 625 -7.44 10.92 -17.25
C ASN A 625 -7.18 9.49 -16.77
N LEU A 626 -7.86 9.11 -15.68
CA LEU A 626 -7.86 7.78 -15.08
C LEU A 626 -9.23 7.12 -15.15
N GLU A 627 -10.19 7.67 -15.91
CA GLU A 627 -11.60 7.27 -15.90
C GLU A 627 -11.79 5.75 -16.08
N ASN A 628 -11.01 5.17 -16.99
CA ASN A 628 -11.02 3.75 -17.35
C ASN A 628 -9.85 2.96 -16.74
N ALA A 629 -9.19 3.50 -15.72
CA ALA A 629 -8.27 2.74 -14.90
C ALA A 629 -9.01 1.99 -13.79
N THR A 630 -8.38 0.99 -13.21
CA THR A 630 -8.87 0.31 -12.00
C THR A 630 -7.86 0.50 -10.88
N ILE A 631 -8.33 1.03 -9.74
CA ILE A 631 -7.54 1.21 -8.53
C ILE A 631 -8.26 0.49 -7.40
N GLN A 632 -7.86 -0.75 -7.13
CA GLN A 632 -8.55 -1.64 -6.18
C GLN A 632 -8.63 -1.06 -4.77
N GLN A 633 -7.59 -0.33 -4.36
CA GLN A 633 -7.47 0.11 -2.98
C GLN A 633 -8.13 1.46 -2.71
N GLY A 634 -8.34 2.31 -3.72
CA GLY A 634 -8.61 3.74 -3.51
C GLY A 634 -7.36 4.60 -3.70
N LEU A 635 -7.51 5.92 -3.68
CA LEU A 635 -6.39 6.86 -3.81
C LEU A 635 -5.92 7.31 -2.42
N PHE A 636 -4.87 6.73 -1.87
CA PHE A 636 -4.38 7.09 -0.53
C PHE A 636 -2.96 7.63 -0.51
N GLY A 637 -2.62 8.39 0.53
CA GLY A 637 -1.29 8.96 0.69
C GLY A 637 -1.03 10.24 -0.10
N ALA A 638 -2.10 10.90 -0.52
CA ALA A 638 -2.09 12.14 -1.26
C ALA A 638 -1.28 12.11 -2.59
N PRO A 639 -1.56 11.16 -3.50
CA PRO A 639 -0.75 10.92 -4.69
C PRO A 639 -0.68 12.10 -5.68
N PHE A 640 -1.60 13.06 -5.60
CA PHE A 640 -1.63 14.23 -6.50
C PHE A 640 -1.42 15.55 -5.75
N LYS A 641 -0.90 15.50 -4.52
CA LYS A 641 -0.60 16.69 -3.74
C LYS A 641 0.45 17.56 -4.46
N ASP A 642 0.22 18.86 -4.43
CA ASP A 642 1.06 19.91 -5.03
C ASP A 642 1.26 19.80 -6.55
N PHE A 643 0.33 19.14 -7.27
CA PHE A 643 0.25 19.15 -8.73
C PHE A 643 -0.16 20.53 -9.26
N SER A 644 0.74 21.49 -9.15
CA SER A 644 0.50 22.93 -9.37
C SER A 644 0.11 23.30 -10.80
N ARG A 645 0.40 22.45 -11.79
CA ARG A 645 0.03 22.64 -13.21
C ARG A 645 -1.22 21.88 -13.62
N LEU A 646 -1.73 20.96 -12.80
CA LEU A 646 -2.87 20.12 -13.15
C LEU A 646 -4.13 20.99 -13.23
N GLU A 647 -4.73 21.06 -14.42
CA GLU A 647 -5.93 21.85 -14.71
C GLU A 647 -7.20 21.00 -14.63
N THR A 648 -7.13 19.72 -15.01
CA THR A 648 -8.26 18.78 -15.00
C THR A 648 -7.82 17.38 -14.59
N CYS A 649 -8.64 16.69 -13.78
CA CYS A 649 -8.44 15.29 -13.43
C CYS A 649 -9.76 14.50 -13.52
N GLU A 650 -9.75 13.42 -14.29
CA GLU A 650 -10.84 12.44 -14.34
C GLU A 650 -10.45 11.21 -13.53
N LEU A 651 -11.20 10.94 -12.46
CA LEU A 651 -10.93 9.84 -11.56
C LEU A 651 -11.53 8.52 -12.07
N PRO A 652 -10.98 7.36 -11.68
CA PRO A 652 -11.50 6.06 -12.09
C PRO A 652 -12.98 5.89 -11.73
N ARG A 653 -13.79 5.40 -12.68
CA ARG A 653 -15.23 5.13 -12.45
C ARG A 653 -15.47 4.15 -11.33
N SER A 654 -14.55 3.21 -11.13
CA SER A 654 -14.54 2.19 -10.08
C SER A 654 -14.04 2.67 -8.71
N LEU A 655 -13.56 3.91 -8.61
CA LEU A 655 -12.91 4.41 -7.39
C LEU A 655 -13.92 4.64 -6.27
N LYS A 656 -13.83 3.80 -5.23
CA LYS A 656 -14.71 3.89 -4.05
C LYS A 656 -14.25 4.92 -3.02
N GLN A 657 -12.95 5.19 -2.93
CA GLN A 657 -12.38 6.00 -1.84
C GLN A 657 -11.26 6.92 -2.31
N ILE A 658 -11.25 8.14 -1.76
CA ILE A 658 -10.20 9.15 -1.93
C ILE A 658 -9.65 9.51 -0.55
N GLY A 659 -8.35 9.47 -0.36
CA GLY A 659 -7.69 9.81 0.90
C GLY A 659 -7.59 11.32 1.15
N SER A 660 -7.26 11.69 2.37
CA SER A 660 -7.05 13.09 2.76
C SER A 660 -5.96 13.77 1.92
N GLU A 661 -6.10 15.07 1.70
CA GLU A 661 -5.14 15.93 0.99
C GLU A 661 -4.81 15.52 -0.47
N THR A 662 -5.61 14.64 -1.10
CA THR A 662 -5.25 14.04 -2.40
C THR A 662 -4.89 15.04 -3.50
N PHE A 663 -5.58 16.18 -3.57
CA PHE A 663 -5.26 17.27 -4.50
C PHE A 663 -4.91 18.57 -3.78
N LYS A 664 -4.45 18.48 -2.53
CA LYS A 664 -4.02 19.66 -1.76
C LYS A 664 -2.91 20.38 -2.53
N GLY A 665 -3.02 21.70 -2.65
CA GLY A 665 -2.01 22.52 -3.34
C GLY A 665 -2.08 22.48 -4.87
N CYS A 666 -3.07 21.82 -5.48
CA CYS A 666 -3.30 21.85 -6.92
C CYS A 666 -3.89 23.20 -7.38
N GLY A 667 -3.07 24.25 -7.35
CA GLY A 667 -3.51 25.63 -7.56
C GLY A 667 -4.06 25.93 -8.96
N SER A 668 -3.74 25.12 -9.96
CA SER A 668 -4.27 25.28 -11.33
C SER A 668 -5.54 24.47 -11.62
N LEU A 669 -5.97 23.59 -10.71
CA LEU A 669 -7.07 22.66 -10.93
C LEU A 669 -8.37 23.45 -11.04
N LYS A 670 -9.00 23.40 -12.20
CA LYS A 670 -10.26 24.10 -12.52
C LYS A 670 -11.45 23.21 -12.30
N THR A 671 -11.32 21.94 -12.69
CA THR A 671 -12.41 20.99 -12.62
C THR A 671 -11.95 19.63 -12.11
N ILE A 672 -12.85 18.97 -11.39
CA ILE A 672 -12.69 17.58 -10.98
C ILE A 672 -14.03 16.84 -11.10
N SER A 673 -13.99 15.60 -11.60
CA SER A 673 -15.15 14.71 -11.65
C SER A 673 -15.03 13.62 -10.59
N LEU A 674 -15.87 13.67 -9.56
CA LEU A 674 -16.01 12.62 -8.56
C LEU A 674 -16.77 11.44 -9.18
N PRO A 675 -16.23 10.21 -9.10
CA PRO A 675 -16.78 9.07 -9.82
C PRO A 675 -18.06 8.54 -9.17
N VAL A 676 -18.93 7.92 -9.97
CA VAL A 676 -20.26 7.44 -9.54
C VAL A 676 -20.20 6.42 -8.39
N SER A 677 -19.12 5.64 -8.31
CA SER A 677 -18.92 4.64 -7.26
C SER A 677 -18.28 5.19 -5.98
N LEU A 678 -17.97 6.48 -5.91
CA LEU A 678 -17.34 7.10 -4.75
C LEU A 678 -18.26 7.00 -3.53
N GLN A 679 -17.73 6.39 -2.47
CA GLN A 679 -18.42 6.14 -1.20
C GLN A 679 -17.90 7.05 -0.09
N ALA A 680 -16.61 7.38 -0.09
CA ALA A 680 -16.02 8.19 0.96
C ALA A 680 -14.81 8.99 0.45
N THR A 681 -14.57 10.13 1.09
CA THR A 681 -13.30 10.87 0.99
C THR A 681 -12.66 11.07 2.36
N GLY A 682 -11.38 11.41 2.38
CA GLY A 682 -10.71 12.03 3.52
C GLY A 682 -10.97 13.55 3.59
N ASN A 683 -10.22 14.22 4.46
CA ASN A 683 -10.34 15.67 4.69
C ASN A 683 -9.43 16.46 3.73
N ASP A 684 -9.73 17.76 3.55
CA ASP A 684 -8.87 18.72 2.84
C ASP A 684 -8.48 18.30 1.40
N ILE A 685 -9.33 17.52 0.73
CA ILE A 685 -9.00 16.91 -0.57
C ILE A 685 -8.71 17.94 -1.66
N LEU A 686 -9.29 19.14 -1.58
CA LEU A 686 -9.10 20.26 -2.51
C LEU A 686 -8.53 21.52 -1.83
N SER A 687 -7.88 21.37 -0.66
CA SER A 687 -7.31 22.50 0.06
C SER A 687 -6.27 23.24 -0.80
N GLY A 688 -6.41 24.54 -0.98
CA GLY A 688 -5.48 25.35 -1.78
C GLY A 688 -5.68 25.24 -3.31
N CYS A 689 -6.77 24.63 -3.81
CA CYS A 689 -7.14 24.65 -5.23
C CYS A 689 -7.69 26.02 -5.66
N GLN A 690 -6.79 26.98 -5.91
CA GLN A 690 -7.12 28.39 -6.12
C GLN A 690 -7.96 28.70 -7.37
N LYS A 691 -7.91 27.86 -8.40
CA LYS A 691 -8.62 28.08 -9.68
C LYS A 691 -9.86 27.20 -9.86
N MET A 692 -10.31 26.50 -8.82
CA MET A 692 -11.46 25.62 -8.91
C MET A 692 -12.69 26.41 -9.33
N THR A 693 -13.36 25.96 -10.39
CA THR A 693 -14.61 26.55 -10.89
C THR A 693 -15.77 25.59 -10.82
N ASP A 694 -15.54 24.30 -11.08
CA ASP A 694 -16.61 23.31 -11.21
C ASP A 694 -16.22 21.96 -10.57
N ILE A 695 -17.13 21.40 -9.78
CA ILE A 695 -17.00 20.05 -9.22
C ILE A 695 -18.17 19.22 -9.74
N TYR A 696 -17.86 18.18 -10.51
CA TYR A 696 -18.86 17.27 -11.06
C TYR A 696 -19.03 16.08 -10.12
N VAL A 697 -20.18 15.99 -9.46
CA VAL A 697 -20.48 15.00 -8.44
C VAL A 697 -21.39 13.94 -9.05
N ARG A 698 -20.78 12.86 -9.54
CA ARG A 698 -21.52 11.73 -10.11
C ARG A 698 -22.19 10.82 -9.08
N PRO A 699 -21.76 10.72 -7.80
CA PRO A 699 -22.51 10.00 -6.78
C PRO A 699 -23.92 10.54 -6.58
N SER A 700 -24.87 9.66 -6.28
CA SER A 700 -26.25 10.05 -5.96
C SER A 700 -26.46 10.46 -4.50
N SER A 701 -25.50 10.17 -3.62
CA SER A 701 -25.55 10.52 -2.20
C SER A 701 -24.59 11.68 -1.88
N PRO A 702 -25.04 12.72 -1.16
CA PRO A 702 -24.15 13.79 -0.68
C PRO A 702 -23.17 13.30 0.40
N ASP A 703 -23.39 12.12 0.99
CA ASP A 703 -22.50 11.57 2.01
C ASP A 703 -21.23 10.92 1.47
N CYS A 704 -21.04 10.93 0.14
CA CYS A 704 -19.84 10.41 -0.53
C CYS A 704 -18.55 11.15 -0.17
N VAL A 705 -18.63 12.27 0.54
CA VAL A 705 -17.50 13.09 1.00
C VAL A 705 -17.45 13.18 2.53
N ALA A 706 -16.25 13.43 3.06
CA ALA A 706 -16.01 13.79 4.46
C ALA A 706 -16.66 15.13 4.83
N THR A 707 -16.91 15.34 6.13
CA THR A 707 -17.37 16.64 6.65
C THR A 707 -16.42 17.78 6.30
N ASP A 708 -15.11 17.54 6.40
CA ASP A 708 -14.08 18.55 6.13
C ASP A 708 -13.40 18.32 4.76
N ALA A 709 -14.05 17.63 3.81
CA ALA A 709 -13.47 17.32 2.50
C ALA A 709 -12.98 18.59 1.77
N PHE A 710 -13.72 19.69 1.89
CA PHE A 710 -13.44 20.94 1.19
C PHE A 710 -12.89 22.04 2.10
N ARG A 711 -12.46 21.68 3.32
CA ARG A 711 -11.76 22.62 4.21
C ARG A 711 -10.49 23.12 3.52
N GLY A 712 -10.26 24.43 3.58
CA GLY A 712 -9.15 25.10 2.89
C GLY A 712 -9.35 25.31 1.38
N LEU A 713 -10.52 24.98 0.80
CA LEU A 713 -10.86 25.36 -0.58
C LEU A 713 -11.05 26.89 -0.68
N PRO A 714 -10.30 27.60 -1.54
CA PRO A 714 -10.50 29.03 -1.73
C PRO A 714 -11.83 29.33 -2.44
N ASN A 715 -12.51 30.41 -2.04
CA ASN A 715 -13.74 30.92 -2.67
C ASN A 715 -14.81 29.85 -3.01
N PRO A 716 -15.23 28.99 -2.06
CA PRO A 716 -16.20 27.93 -2.34
C PRO A 716 -17.56 28.45 -2.84
N GLN A 717 -17.87 29.72 -2.59
CA GLN A 717 -19.07 30.39 -3.09
C GLN A 717 -19.04 30.65 -4.61
N GLU A 718 -17.86 30.68 -5.23
CA GLU A 718 -17.70 30.88 -6.66
C GLU A 718 -17.74 29.55 -7.44
N VAL A 719 -17.51 28.43 -6.76
CA VAL A 719 -17.47 27.07 -7.33
C VAL A 719 -18.88 26.55 -7.59
N CYS A 720 -19.12 26.00 -8.78
CA CYS A 720 -20.35 25.36 -9.18
C CYS A 720 -20.29 23.84 -8.92
N ILE A 721 -21.29 23.31 -8.22
CA ILE A 721 -21.46 21.87 -7.99
C ILE A 721 -22.49 21.34 -8.99
N HIS A 722 -22.06 20.40 -9.84
CA HIS A 722 -22.92 19.74 -10.81
C HIS A 722 -23.31 18.36 -10.28
N VAL A 723 -24.60 18.12 -10.06
CA VAL A 723 -25.16 16.84 -9.57
C VAL A 723 -26.11 16.25 -10.60
N GLN A 724 -26.54 15.01 -10.39
CA GLN A 724 -27.55 14.38 -11.25
C GLN A 724 -28.90 15.10 -11.17
N GLN A 725 -29.64 15.13 -12.28
CA GLN A 725 -31.02 15.65 -12.38
C GLN A 725 -31.88 15.23 -11.17
N GLY A 726 -32.48 16.21 -10.49
CA GLY A 726 -33.34 16.00 -9.33
C GLY A 726 -32.61 15.91 -7.97
N LEU A 727 -31.28 16.01 -7.92
CA LEU A 727 -30.52 15.93 -6.67
C LEU A 727 -30.08 17.28 -6.10
N SER A 728 -30.32 18.40 -6.80
CA SER A 728 -29.80 19.72 -6.37
C SER A 728 -30.26 20.11 -4.96
N ASP A 729 -31.53 19.88 -4.60
CA ASP A 729 -32.06 20.19 -3.27
C ASP A 729 -31.52 19.27 -2.18
N VAL A 730 -31.29 17.99 -2.49
CA VAL A 730 -30.69 17.02 -1.55
C VAL A 730 -29.30 17.48 -1.13
N PHE A 731 -28.48 17.89 -2.10
CA PHE A 731 -27.14 18.41 -1.83
C PHE A 731 -27.17 19.75 -1.10
N ARG A 732 -28.06 20.69 -1.46
CA ARG A 732 -28.22 21.97 -0.75
C ARG A 732 -28.58 21.80 0.72
N SER A 733 -29.37 20.78 1.05
CA SER A 733 -29.81 20.50 2.42
C SER A 733 -28.74 19.81 3.29
N ASN A 734 -27.66 19.29 2.71
CA ASN A 734 -26.64 18.55 3.42
C ASN A 734 -25.52 19.48 3.94
N ALA A 735 -25.20 19.37 5.23
CA ALA A 735 -24.22 20.22 5.91
C ALA A 735 -22.80 20.15 5.32
N LYS A 736 -22.41 19.05 4.65
CA LYS A 736 -21.10 18.89 4.01
C LYS A 736 -20.93 19.77 2.76
N TRP A 737 -22.03 20.19 2.15
CA TRP A 737 -22.07 20.97 0.92
C TRP A 737 -22.53 22.42 1.14
N SER A 738 -22.87 22.79 2.38
CA SER A 738 -23.46 24.10 2.69
C SER A 738 -22.52 25.29 2.42
N MET A 739 -21.23 25.04 2.20
CA MET A 739 -20.27 26.08 1.83
C MET A 739 -20.35 26.51 0.36
N PHE A 740 -21.08 25.76 -0.49
CA PHE A 740 -21.29 26.10 -1.90
C PHE A 740 -22.65 26.78 -2.08
N SER A 741 -22.69 27.95 -2.73
CA SER A 741 -23.95 28.64 -3.06
C SER A 741 -24.50 28.25 -4.42
N ARG A 742 -23.69 27.62 -5.29
CA ARG A 742 -24.05 27.28 -6.67
C ARG A 742 -24.10 25.76 -6.83
N ILE A 743 -25.30 25.19 -6.78
CA ILE A 743 -25.54 23.76 -7.01
C ILE A 743 -26.57 23.63 -8.14
N THR A 744 -26.23 22.90 -9.20
CA THR A 744 -27.09 22.62 -10.37
C THR A 744 -27.23 21.11 -10.57
N ASP A 745 -28.37 20.67 -11.09
CA ASP A 745 -28.67 19.27 -11.37
C ASP A 745 -28.71 18.98 -12.88
N ASP A 746 -27.64 19.40 -13.56
CA ASP A 746 -27.47 19.35 -15.01
C ASP A 746 -26.73 18.08 -15.50
N LEU A 747 -26.27 17.21 -14.59
CA LEU A 747 -25.76 15.89 -14.98
C LEU A 747 -26.91 14.92 -15.30
N PRO A 748 -26.76 14.03 -16.30
CA PRO A 748 -27.75 12.99 -16.59
C PRO A 748 -28.07 12.16 -15.35
N ALA A 749 -29.36 11.89 -15.12
CA ALA A 749 -29.79 10.94 -14.10
C ALA A 749 -29.31 9.54 -14.48
N LEU A 750 -28.60 8.88 -13.57
CA LEU A 750 -28.16 7.50 -13.75
C LEU A 750 -29.26 6.56 -13.24
N PRO A 751 -29.89 5.75 -14.11
CA PRO A 751 -31.00 4.89 -13.69
C PRO A 751 -30.48 3.81 -12.74
N LYS A 752 -31.18 3.58 -11.62
CA LYS A 752 -30.94 2.37 -10.80
C LYS A 752 -31.48 1.12 -11.48
N ARG A 753 -32.61 1.26 -12.17
CA ARG A 753 -33.27 0.24 -12.98
C ARG A 753 -33.82 0.87 -14.25
N PHE A 754 -33.85 0.10 -15.33
CA PHE A 754 -34.45 0.51 -16.60
C PHE A 754 -34.96 -0.71 -17.35
N ALA A 755 -35.78 -0.50 -18.38
CA ALA A 755 -36.32 -1.58 -19.21
C ALA A 755 -35.98 -1.35 -20.68
N CYS A 756 -35.50 -2.40 -21.36
CA CYS A 756 -35.27 -2.43 -22.80
C CYS A 756 -35.87 -3.72 -23.37
N ASP A 757 -36.64 -3.62 -24.45
CA ASP A 757 -37.26 -4.76 -25.14
C ASP A 757 -38.04 -5.72 -24.23
N GLY A 758 -38.72 -5.18 -23.22
CA GLY A 758 -39.53 -5.98 -22.28
C GLY A 758 -38.73 -6.68 -21.18
N ILE A 759 -37.41 -6.48 -21.11
CA ILE A 759 -36.53 -6.99 -20.05
C ILE A 759 -36.15 -5.85 -19.11
N GLU A 760 -36.27 -6.07 -17.81
CA GLU A 760 -35.81 -5.12 -16.80
C GLU A 760 -34.36 -5.40 -16.40
N TYR A 761 -33.61 -4.32 -16.26
CA TYR A 761 -32.20 -4.32 -15.88
C TYR A 761 -31.99 -3.51 -14.62
N ARG A 762 -31.10 -3.98 -13.75
CA ARG A 762 -30.46 -3.18 -12.71
C ARG A 762 -29.15 -2.65 -13.26
N ALA A 763 -28.98 -1.34 -13.26
CA ALA A 763 -27.71 -0.73 -13.67
C ALA A 763 -26.65 -0.90 -12.57
N ILE A 764 -25.43 -1.16 -12.99
CA ILE A 764 -24.26 -1.36 -12.14
C ILE A 764 -23.15 -0.45 -12.65
N TYR A 765 -22.65 0.38 -11.74
CA TYR A 765 -21.58 1.32 -12.02
C TYR A 765 -20.31 0.91 -11.26
N GLN A 766 -19.73 -0.22 -11.67
CA GLN A 766 -18.48 -0.78 -11.14
C GLN A 766 -17.50 -0.96 -12.28
N GLY A 767 -16.18 -0.95 -12.02
CA GLY A 767 -15.17 -1.09 -13.09
C GLY A 767 -15.05 0.14 -14.00
N ASP A 768 -14.60 -0.08 -15.23
CA ASP A 768 -14.41 0.91 -16.31
C ASP A 768 -15.66 1.08 -17.21
N GLY A 769 -16.64 0.18 -17.11
CA GLY A 769 -17.87 0.18 -17.92
C GLY A 769 -19.14 0.62 -17.20
N ASN A 770 -20.20 0.85 -17.98
CA ASN A 770 -21.57 0.81 -17.48
C ASN A 770 -22.07 -0.62 -17.64
N PHE A 771 -22.48 -1.26 -16.55
CA PHE A 771 -22.94 -2.64 -16.57
C PHE A 771 -24.43 -2.71 -16.25
N ALA A 772 -25.07 -3.78 -16.70
CA ALA A 772 -26.45 -4.06 -16.41
C ALA A 772 -26.62 -5.54 -16.09
N GLU A 773 -27.40 -5.85 -15.06
CA GLU A 773 -27.85 -7.21 -14.77
C GLU A 773 -29.34 -7.32 -14.99
N VAL A 774 -29.78 -8.38 -15.65
CA VAL A 774 -31.21 -8.68 -15.78
C VAL A 774 -31.79 -8.88 -14.38
N THR A 775 -32.86 -8.16 -14.04
CA THR A 775 -33.44 -8.18 -12.69
C THR A 775 -34.86 -8.74 -12.69
N ILE A 776 -35.38 -9.02 -11.50
CA ILE A 776 -36.73 -9.55 -11.29
C ILE A 776 -37.73 -8.49 -11.82
N PRO A 777 -38.65 -8.84 -12.73
CA PRO A 777 -39.58 -7.87 -13.30
C PRO A 777 -40.45 -7.25 -12.21
N SER A 778 -40.73 -5.95 -12.32
CA SER A 778 -41.59 -5.23 -11.37
C SER A 778 -43.08 -5.58 -11.55
N GLY A 779 -43.43 -6.14 -12.71
CA GLY A 779 -44.79 -6.56 -13.08
C GLY A 779 -44.93 -8.07 -13.25
N GLU A 780 -45.44 -8.50 -14.41
CA GLU A 780 -45.62 -9.92 -14.71
C GLU A 780 -44.28 -10.64 -14.94
N MET A 781 -44.25 -11.95 -14.68
CA MET A 781 -43.10 -12.79 -15.01
C MET A 781 -42.80 -12.72 -16.52
N TYR A 782 -41.52 -12.78 -16.88
CA TYR A 782 -41.10 -12.88 -18.28
C TYR A 782 -41.77 -14.08 -18.97
N SER A 783 -42.23 -13.91 -20.20
CA SER A 783 -42.99 -14.93 -20.93
C SER A 783 -42.61 -14.98 -22.41
N GLY A 784 -42.79 -16.16 -23.03
CA GLY A 784 -42.49 -16.37 -24.44
C GLY A 784 -40.99 -16.52 -24.73
N ALA A 785 -40.55 -16.05 -25.89
CA ALA A 785 -39.16 -16.12 -26.32
C ALA A 785 -38.38 -14.89 -25.84
N ILE A 786 -37.29 -15.12 -25.11
CA ILE A 786 -36.48 -14.09 -24.48
C ILE A 786 -35.08 -14.07 -25.09
N VAL A 787 -34.59 -12.87 -25.41
CA VAL A 787 -33.20 -12.63 -25.84
C VAL A 787 -32.54 -11.73 -24.80
N ILE A 788 -31.42 -12.19 -24.23
CA ILE A 788 -30.58 -11.38 -23.35
C ILE A 788 -29.34 -10.95 -24.14
N PRO A 789 -29.28 -9.69 -24.63
CA PRO A 789 -28.21 -9.22 -25.51
C PRO A 789 -26.90 -9.02 -24.75
N ALA A 790 -25.78 -8.88 -25.46
CA ALA A 790 -24.49 -8.52 -24.87
C ALA A 790 -24.43 -7.07 -24.37
N THR A 791 -25.14 -6.16 -25.05
CA THR A 791 -25.26 -4.77 -24.67
C THR A 791 -26.69 -4.28 -24.84
N VAL A 792 -27.07 -3.28 -24.03
CA VAL A 792 -28.33 -2.54 -24.16
C VAL A 792 -28.07 -1.05 -24.10
N THR A 793 -28.78 -0.28 -24.91
CA THR A 793 -28.70 1.20 -24.88
C THR A 793 -29.95 1.76 -24.24
N TYR A 794 -29.78 2.58 -23.20
CA TYR A 794 -30.86 3.29 -22.52
C TYR A 794 -30.47 4.76 -22.34
N GLN A 795 -31.31 5.68 -22.85
CA GLN A 795 -31.07 7.14 -22.81
C GLN A 795 -29.67 7.54 -23.30
N ASP A 796 -29.27 7.03 -24.48
CA ASP A 796 -27.96 7.25 -25.11
C ASP A 796 -26.74 6.73 -24.32
N VAL A 797 -26.95 5.96 -23.25
CA VAL A 797 -25.91 5.25 -22.50
C VAL A 797 -25.96 3.77 -22.86
N GLU A 798 -24.86 3.24 -23.38
CA GLU A 798 -24.67 1.81 -23.59
C GLU A 798 -24.26 1.12 -22.27
N TYR A 799 -24.91 0.00 -21.96
CA TYR A 799 -24.62 -0.87 -20.83
C TYR A 799 -24.21 -2.25 -21.34
N VAL A 800 -23.12 -2.80 -20.82
CA VAL A 800 -22.75 -4.21 -21.02
C VAL A 800 -23.58 -5.07 -20.10
N VAL A 801 -24.31 -6.04 -20.64
CA VAL A 801 -25.11 -6.95 -19.82
C VAL A 801 -24.15 -7.97 -19.19
N SER A 802 -23.91 -7.86 -17.89
CA SER A 802 -22.91 -8.63 -17.16
C SER A 802 -23.45 -9.89 -16.51
N GLY A 803 -24.77 -10.09 -16.53
CA GLY A 803 -25.39 -11.26 -15.94
C GLY A 803 -26.80 -11.00 -15.43
N PHE A 804 -27.11 -11.61 -14.29
CA PHE A 804 -28.44 -11.64 -13.70
C PHE A 804 -28.37 -11.32 -12.22
N ASP A 805 -29.35 -10.55 -11.76
CA ASP A 805 -29.53 -10.19 -10.36
C ASP A 805 -29.80 -11.44 -9.51
N GLN A 806 -29.29 -11.44 -8.29
CA GLN A 806 -29.48 -12.48 -7.27
C GLN A 806 -29.92 -11.87 -5.94
N THR A 807 -30.97 -11.05 -5.98
CA THR A 807 -31.55 -10.47 -4.78
C THR A 807 -32.26 -11.57 -3.98
N ASP A 808 -31.93 -11.69 -2.68
CA ASP A 808 -32.51 -12.67 -1.76
C ASP A 808 -32.37 -14.14 -2.18
N GLY A 809 -31.30 -14.47 -2.92
CA GLY A 809 -31.04 -15.83 -3.40
C GLY A 809 -31.97 -16.28 -4.54
N LEU A 810 -32.78 -15.37 -5.09
CA LEU A 810 -33.67 -15.61 -6.21
C LEU A 810 -33.09 -14.99 -7.49
N SER A 811 -33.10 -15.77 -8.56
CA SER A 811 -32.82 -15.28 -9.91
C SER A 811 -34.12 -14.80 -10.60
N PRO A 812 -34.03 -13.86 -11.57
CA PRO A 812 -35.16 -13.37 -12.37
C PRO A 812 -35.97 -14.46 -13.10
N PHE A 813 -35.41 -15.68 -13.27
CA PHE A 813 -36.06 -16.76 -14.01
C PHE A 813 -36.41 -17.99 -13.15
N VAL A 814 -36.08 -18.01 -11.86
CA VAL A 814 -36.36 -19.19 -11.02
C VAL A 814 -37.87 -19.46 -10.96
N GLY A 815 -38.24 -20.69 -11.28
CA GLY A 815 -39.62 -21.17 -11.26
C GLY A 815 -40.51 -20.57 -12.34
N ASN A 816 -39.95 -19.94 -13.39
CA ASN A 816 -40.74 -19.25 -14.40
C ASN A 816 -41.46 -20.24 -15.34
N PRO A 817 -42.80 -20.36 -15.28
CA PRO A 817 -43.53 -21.35 -16.06
C PRO A 817 -43.93 -20.85 -17.45
N PHE A 818 -43.48 -19.67 -17.88
CA PHE A 818 -43.99 -18.99 -19.08
C PHE A 818 -42.96 -18.74 -20.17
N ILE A 819 -41.66 -18.78 -19.85
CA ILE A 819 -40.62 -18.69 -20.88
C ILE A 819 -40.61 -19.97 -21.73
N THR A 820 -40.55 -19.81 -23.04
CA THR A 820 -40.53 -20.92 -24.00
C THR A 820 -39.18 -21.05 -24.71
N SER A 821 -38.45 -19.95 -24.85
CA SER A 821 -37.12 -19.91 -25.45
C SER A 821 -36.24 -18.88 -24.76
N LEU A 822 -34.95 -19.18 -24.63
CA LEU A 822 -33.94 -18.30 -24.06
C LEU A 822 -32.70 -18.26 -24.94
N ASP A 823 -32.35 -17.06 -25.42
CA ASP A 823 -31.12 -16.79 -26.16
C ASP A 823 -30.19 -15.86 -25.37
N LEU A 824 -29.09 -16.43 -24.87
CA LEU A 824 -28.13 -15.74 -24.01
C LEU A 824 -26.92 -15.28 -24.84
N GLN A 825 -26.95 -14.03 -25.32
CA GLN A 825 -25.90 -13.43 -26.13
C GLN A 825 -24.85 -12.67 -25.30
N LEU A 826 -25.09 -12.49 -24.01
CA LEU A 826 -24.15 -11.87 -23.07
C LEU A 826 -22.84 -12.64 -22.90
N HIS A 827 -21.77 -11.93 -22.53
CA HIS A 827 -20.44 -12.50 -22.37
C HIS A 827 -20.17 -12.82 -20.89
N ILE A 828 -20.52 -14.03 -20.48
CA ILE A 828 -20.31 -14.54 -19.12
C ILE A 828 -19.53 -15.84 -19.15
N ASP A 829 -18.78 -16.11 -18.09
CA ASP A 829 -18.04 -17.37 -17.89
C ASP A 829 -18.82 -18.37 -17.02
N THR A 830 -19.84 -17.92 -16.28
CA THR A 830 -20.55 -18.74 -15.30
C THR A 830 -22.05 -18.48 -15.31
N LEU A 831 -22.84 -19.56 -15.40
CA LEU A 831 -24.26 -19.57 -15.03
C LEU A 831 -24.40 -20.11 -13.61
N ARG A 832 -24.95 -19.28 -12.72
CA ARG A 832 -24.93 -19.54 -11.28
C ARG A 832 -25.97 -20.56 -10.81
N ARG A 833 -25.83 -21.04 -9.57
CA ARG A 833 -26.72 -22.02 -8.93
C ARG A 833 -28.19 -21.61 -9.08
N MET A 834 -29.02 -22.58 -9.46
CA MET A 834 -30.49 -22.44 -9.61
C MET A 834 -30.99 -21.36 -10.58
N GLN A 835 -30.13 -20.72 -11.38
CA GLN A 835 -30.47 -19.51 -12.15
C GLN A 835 -31.73 -19.65 -13.02
N PHE A 836 -31.98 -20.81 -13.62
CA PHE A 836 -33.16 -21.12 -14.45
C PHE A 836 -33.92 -22.35 -13.93
N MET A 837 -33.77 -22.70 -12.65
CA MET A 837 -34.44 -23.86 -12.07
C MET A 837 -35.95 -23.73 -12.22
N GLY A 838 -36.62 -24.80 -12.66
CA GLY A 838 -38.08 -24.87 -12.72
C GLY A 838 -38.70 -24.06 -13.85
N CYS A 839 -37.93 -23.72 -14.91
CA CYS A 839 -38.49 -23.11 -16.11
C CYS A 839 -39.27 -24.15 -16.93
N THR A 840 -40.47 -24.51 -16.48
CA THR A 840 -41.16 -25.74 -16.92
C THR A 840 -41.54 -25.76 -18.40
N GLN A 841 -41.66 -24.59 -19.03
CA GLN A 841 -42.02 -24.46 -20.45
C GLN A 841 -40.81 -24.17 -21.36
N LEU A 842 -39.60 -24.05 -20.81
CA LEU A 842 -38.40 -23.75 -21.59
C LEU A 842 -38.07 -24.93 -22.52
N ALA A 843 -38.25 -24.72 -23.82
CA ALA A 843 -38.06 -25.73 -24.86
C ALA A 843 -36.82 -25.49 -25.72
N SER A 844 -36.34 -24.24 -25.79
CA SER A 844 -35.17 -23.85 -26.58
C SER A 844 -34.22 -23.01 -25.73
N LEU A 845 -32.92 -23.35 -25.77
CA LEU A 845 -31.87 -22.69 -25.01
C LEU A 845 -30.63 -22.50 -25.87
N SER A 846 -30.16 -21.26 -25.97
CA SER A 846 -28.89 -20.87 -26.59
C SER A 846 -27.99 -20.29 -25.51
N LEU A 847 -26.81 -20.90 -25.31
CA LEU A 847 -25.85 -20.55 -24.27
C LEU A 847 -24.73 -19.64 -24.80
N PRO A 848 -24.13 -18.78 -23.95
CA PRO A 848 -23.00 -17.96 -24.35
C PRO A 848 -21.79 -18.78 -24.80
N SER A 849 -21.12 -18.36 -25.86
CA SER A 849 -19.90 -19.03 -26.35
C SER A 849 -18.70 -18.90 -25.39
N THR A 850 -18.74 -17.94 -24.46
CA THR A 850 -17.71 -17.70 -23.43
C THR A 850 -17.91 -18.52 -22.15
N LEU A 851 -18.98 -19.29 -22.05
CA LEU A 851 -19.40 -19.96 -20.81
C LEU A 851 -18.48 -21.14 -20.47
N ARG A 852 -17.86 -21.09 -19.28
CA ARG A 852 -16.96 -22.13 -18.75
C ARG A 852 -17.63 -22.99 -17.68
N TYR A 853 -18.56 -22.44 -16.91
CA TYR A 853 -19.18 -23.14 -15.78
C TYR A 853 -20.71 -23.00 -15.79
N ILE A 854 -21.39 -24.11 -15.55
CA ILE A 854 -22.82 -24.13 -15.20
C ILE A 854 -22.91 -24.73 -13.81
N GLU A 855 -23.30 -23.95 -12.81
CA GLU A 855 -23.34 -24.37 -11.41
C GLU A 855 -24.56 -25.24 -11.06
N ASP A 856 -24.62 -25.68 -9.81
CA ASP A 856 -25.61 -26.65 -9.31
C ASP A 856 -27.05 -26.24 -9.62
N GLU A 857 -27.87 -27.21 -10.02
CA GLU A 857 -29.32 -27.06 -10.24
C GLU A 857 -29.73 -25.94 -11.23
N CYS A 858 -28.80 -25.38 -12.02
CA CYS A 858 -29.04 -24.21 -12.86
C CYS A 858 -30.26 -24.34 -13.78
N PHE A 859 -30.47 -25.50 -14.41
CA PHE A 859 -31.62 -25.84 -15.26
C PHE A 859 -32.40 -27.04 -14.71
N ARG A 860 -32.37 -27.27 -13.39
CA ARG A 860 -33.12 -28.37 -12.76
C ARG A 860 -34.62 -28.21 -13.02
N ASN A 861 -35.31 -29.29 -13.35
CA ASN A 861 -36.74 -29.34 -13.64
C ASN A 861 -37.18 -28.45 -14.82
N CYS A 862 -36.40 -28.44 -15.90
CA CYS A 862 -36.78 -27.87 -17.20
C CYS A 862 -37.15 -28.99 -18.19
N PRO A 863 -38.29 -29.69 -18.00
CA PRO A 863 -38.60 -30.93 -18.70
C PRO A 863 -38.72 -30.76 -20.22
N MET A 864 -39.12 -29.59 -20.70
CA MET A 864 -39.42 -29.32 -22.11
C MET A 864 -38.19 -29.15 -23.01
N LEU A 865 -36.98 -29.08 -22.45
CA LEU A 865 -35.76 -29.09 -23.23
C LEU A 865 -35.61 -30.43 -23.97
N THR A 866 -35.68 -30.41 -25.30
CA THR A 866 -35.49 -31.60 -26.14
C THR A 866 -34.04 -31.75 -26.61
N GLN A 867 -33.33 -30.65 -26.75
CA GLN A 867 -31.93 -30.62 -27.19
C GLN A 867 -31.19 -29.49 -26.49
N ILE A 868 -29.90 -29.70 -26.22
CA ILE A 868 -29.01 -28.71 -25.60
C ILE A 868 -27.69 -28.66 -26.37
N SER A 869 -27.19 -27.46 -26.64
CA SER A 869 -25.86 -27.22 -27.16
C SER A 869 -24.95 -26.64 -26.07
N LEU A 870 -23.93 -27.39 -25.67
CA LEU A 870 -22.93 -26.98 -24.69
C LEU A 870 -21.69 -26.41 -25.40
N PRO A 871 -21.25 -25.18 -25.07
CA PRO A 871 -20.20 -24.49 -25.81
C PRO A 871 -18.83 -25.14 -25.67
N ALA A 872 -17.94 -24.91 -26.64
CA ALA A 872 -16.60 -25.49 -26.66
C ALA A 872 -15.71 -25.07 -25.49
N SER A 873 -16.02 -23.93 -24.87
CA SER A 873 -15.33 -23.36 -23.70
C SER A 873 -15.77 -23.96 -22.37
N LEU A 874 -16.81 -24.81 -22.35
CA LEU A 874 -17.36 -25.36 -21.11
C LEU A 874 -16.37 -26.33 -20.44
N GLU A 875 -16.13 -26.12 -19.15
CA GLU A 875 -15.16 -26.86 -18.35
C GLU A 875 -15.81 -27.69 -17.24
N ALA A 876 -16.90 -27.21 -16.64
CA ALA A 876 -17.58 -27.98 -15.61
C ALA A 876 -19.09 -27.74 -15.54
N LEU A 877 -19.77 -28.76 -15.05
CA LEU A 877 -21.19 -28.85 -14.78
C LEU A 877 -21.40 -29.22 -13.31
N GLY A 878 -22.17 -28.41 -12.60
CA GLY A 878 -22.49 -28.59 -11.19
C GLY A 878 -23.50 -29.71 -10.94
N ASP A 879 -23.71 -30.01 -9.67
CA ASP A 879 -24.60 -31.08 -9.23
C ASP A 879 -26.02 -30.80 -9.67
N ASN A 880 -26.67 -31.81 -10.25
CA ASN A 880 -28.04 -31.71 -10.75
C ASN A 880 -28.29 -30.55 -11.75
N ALA A 881 -27.26 -30.04 -12.45
CA ALA A 881 -27.36 -28.86 -13.32
C ALA A 881 -28.53 -28.94 -14.33
N PHE A 882 -28.79 -30.11 -14.90
CA PHE A 882 -29.90 -30.40 -15.82
C PHE A 882 -30.85 -31.47 -15.27
N CYS A 883 -30.88 -31.68 -13.95
CA CYS A 883 -31.65 -32.76 -13.35
C CYS A 883 -33.15 -32.62 -13.66
N GLY A 884 -33.78 -33.69 -14.16
CA GLY A 884 -35.21 -33.67 -14.50
C GLY A 884 -35.56 -33.07 -15.87
N CYS A 885 -34.58 -32.82 -16.75
CA CYS A 885 -34.81 -32.52 -18.17
C CYS A 885 -35.21 -33.79 -18.95
N GLN A 886 -36.42 -34.29 -18.69
CA GLN A 886 -36.87 -35.64 -19.06
C GLN A 886 -37.14 -35.85 -20.56
N PHE A 887 -37.31 -34.79 -21.36
CA PHE A 887 -37.55 -34.88 -22.81
C PHE A 887 -36.30 -34.68 -23.66
N LEU A 888 -35.11 -34.60 -23.05
CA LEU A 888 -33.86 -34.54 -23.82
C LEU A 888 -33.71 -35.78 -24.71
N THR A 889 -33.50 -35.55 -26.00
CA THR A 889 -33.17 -36.58 -27.00
C THR A 889 -31.74 -36.44 -27.48
N ASP A 890 -31.21 -35.22 -27.57
CA ASP A 890 -29.89 -34.94 -28.13
C ASP A 890 -29.12 -33.93 -27.26
N ILE A 891 -27.83 -34.20 -27.05
CA ILE A 891 -26.89 -33.26 -26.43
C ILE A 891 -25.73 -33.04 -27.40
N TYR A 892 -25.50 -31.79 -27.78
CA TYR A 892 -24.39 -31.36 -28.61
C TYR A 892 -23.32 -30.73 -27.72
N CYS A 893 -22.27 -31.47 -27.37
CA CYS A 893 -21.19 -30.95 -26.55
C CYS A 893 -19.99 -30.62 -27.44
N TYR A 894 -19.63 -29.34 -27.56
CA TYR A 894 -18.53 -28.91 -28.42
C TYR A 894 -17.15 -28.90 -27.73
N ALA A 895 -17.08 -29.26 -26.45
CA ALA A 895 -15.82 -29.24 -25.70
C ALA A 895 -14.91 -30.41 -26.13
N MET A 896 -13.65 -30.10 -26.47
CA MET A 896 -12.66 -31.11 -26.85
C MET A 896 -12.23 -32.00 -25.68
N VAL A 897 -12.39 -31.49 -24.45
CA VAL A 897 -12.16 -32.20 -23.20
C VAL A 897 -13.51 -32.32 -22.49
N PRO A 898 -13.94 -33.51 -22.04
CA PRO A 898 -15.21 -33.68 -21.35
C PRO A 898 -15.30 -32.77 -20.12
N PRO A 899 -16.34 -31.91 -20.03
CA PRO A 899 -16.54 -31.08 -18.85
C PRO A 899 -16.65 -31.91 -17.57
N ALA A 900 -16.01 -31.46 -16.49
CA ALA A 900 -16.06 -32.13 -15.20
C ALA A 900 -17.45 -32.02 -14.54
N GLY A 901 -17.78 -32.94 -13.64
CA GLY A 901 -19.01 -32.92 -12.85
C GLY A 901 -19.09 -34.12 -11.92
N SER A 902 -20.02 -34.11 -10.97
CA SER A 902 -20.18 -35.20 -10.00
C SER A 902 -20.47 -36.53 -10.68
N GLU A 903 -19.84 -37.60 -10.18
CA GLU A 903 -20.09 -38.99 -10.58
C GLU A 903 -21.13 -39.68 -9.69
N ALA A 904 -21.56 -39.04 -8.61
CA ALA A 904 -22.55 -39.57 -7.68
C ALA A 904 -23.98 -39.50 -8.25
N ASP A 905 -24.98 -39.85 -7.45
CA ASP A 905 -26.38 -39.87 -7.90
C ASP A 905 -26.92 -38.48 -8.28
N ASN A 906 -26.23 -37.42 -7.86
CA ASN A 906 -26.50 -36.02 -8.20
C ASN A 906 -25.71 -35.52 -9.43
N TYR A 907 -25.26 -36.42 -10.31
CA TYR A 907 -24.55 -36.03 -11.54
C TYR A 907 -25.37 -35.03 -12.40
N PRO A 908 -24.72 -34.23 -13.27
CA PRO A 908 -25.37 -33.10 -13.95
C PRO A 908 -26.68 -33.42 -14.69
N PHE A 909 -26.79 -34.61 -15.29
CA PHE A 909 -27.96 -35.06 -16.06
C PHE A 909 -28.79 -36.12 -15.33
N ALA A 910 -28.82 -36.08 -14.00
CA ALA A 910 -29.65 -36.97 -13.19
C ALA A 910 -31.12 -36.92 -13.65
N GLN A 911 -31.77 -38.08 -13.71
CA GLN A 911 -33.17 -38.22 -14.17
C GLN A 911 -33.45 -37.79 -15.63
N CYS A 912 -32.43 -37.58 -16.47
CA CYS A 912 -32.59 -37.30 -17.92
C CYS A 912 -32.62 -38.55 -18.81
N ARG A 913 -32.58 -39.76 -18.23
CA ARG A 913 -32.56 -41.05 -18.97
C ARG A 913 -31.42 -41.11 -20.01
N PRO A 914 -30.14 -41.02 -19.60
CA PRO A 914 -29.00 -40.89 -20.51
C PRO A 914 -28.84 -42.05 -21.50
N GLN A 915 -29.48 -43.20 -21.28
CA GLN A 915 -29.51 -44.31 -22.25
C GLN A 915 -30.35 -43.99 -23.51
N ASN A 916 -31.27 -43.03 -23.41
CA ASN A 916 -32.15 -42.60 -24.50
C ASN A 916 -31.69 -41.30 -25.17
N VAL A 917 -30.59 -40.72 -24.70
CA VAL A 917 -30.04 -39.45 -25.21
C VAL A 917 -28.88 -39.76 -26.15
N MET A 918 -28.87 -39.13 -27.32
CA MET A 918 -27.74 -39.13 -28.24
C MET A 918 -26.76 -38.03 -27.85
N LEU A 919 -25.53 -38.39 -27.51
CA LEU A 919 -24.45 -37.45 -27.21
C LEU A 919 -23.57 -37.25 -28.46
N HIS A 920 -23.64 -36.06 -29.02
CA HIS A 920 -22.82 -35.60 -30.14
C HIS A 920 -21.60 -34.85 -29.60
N VAL A 921 -20.40 -35.26 -30.00
CA VAL A 921 -19.12 -34.71 -29.53
C VAL A 921 -18.18 -34.39 -30.70
N PRO A 922 -17.08 -33.64 -30.50
CA PRO A 922 -16.15 -33.33 -31.58
C PRO A 922 -15.46 -34.57 -32.14
N SER A 923 -15.25 -34.60 -33.45
CA SER A 923 -14.56 -35.68 -34.15
C SER A 923 -13.23 -36.03 -33.49
N GLY A 924 -13.03 -37.32 -33.21
CA GLY A 924 -11.84 -37.84 -32.52
C GLY A 924 -11.94 -37.85 -30.99
N THR A 925 -13.04 -37.40 -30.38
CA THR A 925 -13.20 -37.35 -28.91
C THR A 925 -14.15 -38.42 -28.35
N GLU A 926 -14.79 -39.26 -29.19
CA GLU A 926 -15.76 -40.27 -28.74
C GLU A 926 -15.23 -41.12 -27.58
N ASN A 927 -14.03 -41.70 -27.75
CA ASN A 927 -13.43 -42.57 -26.74
C ASN A 927 -13.15 -41.84 -25.42
N LEU A 928 -12.82 -40.54 -25.49
CA LEU A 928 -12.56 -39.72 -24.33
C LEU A 928 -13.85 -39.50 -23.52
N TYR A 929 -14.96 -39.16 -24.18
CA TYR A 929 -16.27 -39.01 -23.52
C TYR A 929 -16.81 -40.34 -22.97
N ARG A 930 -16.58 -41.46 -23.66
CA ARG A 930 -17.00 -42.79 -23.18
C ARG A 930 -16.25 -43.30 -21.96
N THR A 931 -15.11 -42.70 -21.62
CA THR A 931 -14.21 -43.20 -20.56
C THR A 931 -14.00 -42.20 -19.41
N THR A 932 -14.60 -41.00 -19.47
CA THR A 932 -14.31 -39.92 -18.53
C THR A 932 -15.53 -39.54 -17.69
N GLY A 933 -15.41 -39.65 -16.37
CA GLY A 933 -16.38 -39.12 -15.40
C GLY A 933 -17.82 -39.59 -15.60
N PHE A 934 -18.78 -38.71 -15.33
CA PHE A 934 -20.21 -39.03 -15.48
C PHE A 934 -20.66 -39.24 -16.93
N TRP A 935 -19.87 -38.80 -17.92
CA TRP A 935 -20.19 -38.99 -19.34
C TRP A 935 -20.26 -40.47 -19.74
N THR A 936 -19.58 -41.35 -18.99
CA THR A 936 -19.67 -42.81 -19.10
C THR A 936 -21.10 -43.35 -18.96
N ARG A 937 -22.04 -42.57 -18.40
CA ARG A 937 -23.46 -42.93 -18.25
C ARG A 937 -24.26 -42.83 -19.55
N PHE A 938 -23.75 -42.16 -20.58
CA PHE A 938 -24.37 -42.08 -21.90
C PHE A 938 -23.99 -43.28 -22.77
N SER A 939 -24.99 -44.06 -23.19
CA SER A 939 -24.76 -45.25 -24.01
C SER A 939 -24.57 -44.90 -25.50
N ASN A 940 -25.25 -43.87 -25.98
CA ASN A 940 -25.23 -43.45 -27.38
C ASN A 940 -24.34 -42.21 -27.52
N VAL A 941 -23.13 -42.38 -28.04
CA VAL A 941 -22.16 -41.30 -28.29
C VAL A 941 -21.72 -41.37 -29.75
N THR A 942 -21.65 -40.23 -30.45
CA THR A 942 -21.10 -40.10 -31.81
C THR A 942 -20.21 -38.87 -31.87
N ASP A 943 -19.13 -38.92 -32.65
CA ASP A 943 -18.19 -37.82 -32.81
C ASP A 943 -18.38 -37.05 -34.13
N ASP A 944 -19.63 -36.71 -34.43
CA ASP A 944 -20.05 -36.09 -35.68
C ASP A 944 -19.95 -34.56 -35.71
N LEU A 945 -19.48 -33.92 -34.62
CA LEU A 945 -19.24 -32.49 -34.58
C LEU A 945 -17.85 -32.15 -35.14
N SER A 946 -17.73 -31.01 -35.82
CA SER A 946 -16.44 -30.55 -36.34
C SER A 946 -15.45 -30.25 -35.23
N ALA A 947 -14.18 -30.63 -35.39
CA ALA A 947 -13.10 -30.35 -34.43
C ALA A 947 -12.65 -28.88 -34.39
N ASP A 948 -12.92 -28.09 -35.43
CA ASP A 948 -12.56 -26.68 -35.56
C ASP A 948 -13.73 -25.74 -35.17
N VAL A 949 -14.17 -25.78 -33.91
CA VAL A 949 -15.22 -24.88 -33.41
C VAL A 949 -14.64 -23.94 -32.36
N THR A 950 -14.01 -22.86 -32.80
CA THR A 950 -13.67 -21.74 -31.92
C THR A 950 -14.85 -20.81 -31.65
N ALA A 951 -15.98 -20.97 -32.35
CA ALA A 951 -17.27 -20.37 -32.01
C ALA A 951 -18.39 -20.97 -32.88
N ILE A 952 -19.43 -21.56 -32.29
CA ILE A 952 -20.74 -21.63 -32.95
C ILE A 952 -21.78 -21.19 -31.92
N GLY A 953 -22.20 -19.94 -32.06
CA GLY A 953 -23.62 -19.63 -31.96
C GLY A 953 -24.29 -20.06 -33.28
N ASN A 954 -25.47 -20.64 -33.16
CA ASN A 954 -26.48 -20.85 -34.21
C ASN A 954 -26.30 -22.04 -35.16
N ALA A 955 -26.98 -23.15 -34.85
CA ALA A 955 -27.67 -23.91 -35.89
C ALA A 955 -29.03 -23.25 -36.18
N THR A 956 -29.27 -22.96 -37.46
CA THR A 956 -30.51 -22.46 -38.11
C THR A 956 -30.74 -20.94 -38.24
N THR A 957 -29.77 -20.23 -38.82
CA THR A 957 -29.94 -19.31 -39.98
C THR A 957 -28.61 -18.62 -40.30
N PRO A 958 -28.25 -18.37 -41.59
CA PRO A 958 -26.97 -17.76 -41.92
C PRO A 958 -27.03 -16.25 -41.67
N ARG A 959 -26.63 -15.80 -40.49
CA ARG A 959 -26.20 -14.41 -40.27
C ARG A 959 -24.69 -14.37 -40.20
N SER A 960 -24.06 -13.92 -41.28
CA SER A 960 -22.67 -13.50 -41.26
C SER A 960 -22.65 -12.04 -40.78
N GLU A 961 -22.27 -11.83 -39.53
CA GLU A 961 -21.70 -10.55 -39.11
C GLU A 961 -20.19 -10.72 -39.15
N MET A 962 -19.50 -9.92 -39.96
CA MET A 962 -18.07 -9.78 -39.81
C MET A 962 -17.82 -8.97 -38.54
N PRO A 963 -16.92 -9.41 -37.65
CA PRO A 963 -16.51 -8.58 -36.53
C PRO A 963 -15.92 -7.27 -37.07
N PRO A 964 -16.18 -6.14 -36.40
CA PRO A 964 -15.72 -4.83 -36.85
C PRO A 964 -14.19 -4.82 -37.06
N ILE A 965 -13.73 -4.53 -38.27
CA ILE A 965 -12.31 -4.41 -38.57
C ILE A 965 -11.84 -3.03 -38.14
N LYS A 966 -10.99 -2.97 -37.12
CA LYS A 966 -10.33 -1.74 -36.69
C LYS A 966 -9.09 -1.49 -37.55
N THR A 967 -8.93 -0.24 -37.97
CA THR A 967 -7.83 0.18 -38.84
C THR A 967 -7.10 1.35 -38.20
N VAL A 968 -5.79 1.46 -38.45
CA VAL A 968 -4.94 2.53 -37.89
C VAL A 968 -4.87 3.79 -38.79
N GLY A 969 -5.65 3.82 -39.88
CA GLY A 969 -5.61 4.89 -40.89
C GLY A 969 -4.41 4.80 -41.83
N ARG A 970 -4.48 5.55 -42.94
CA ARG A 970 -3.53 5.59 -44.07
C ARG A 970 -3.08 4.22 -44.60
N GLN A 971 -4.03 3.29 -44.76
CA GLN A 971 -3.75 1.95 -45.27
C GLN A 971 -4.84 1.47 -46.24
N TYR A 972 -4.47 0.55 -47.13
CA TYR A 972 -5.42 -0.22 -47.92
C TYR A 972 -5.89 -1.43 -47.11
N VAL A 973 -7.19 -1.64 -47.05
CA VAL A 973 -7.81 -2.80 -46.42
C VAL A 973 -8.44 -3.66 -47.50
N THR A 974 -7.98 -4.90 -47.58
CA THR A 974 -8.55 -5.92 -48.46
C THR A 974 -9.73 -6.58 -47.76
N ILE A 975 -10.92 -6.47 -48.34
CA ILE A 975 -12.13 -7.14 -47.87
C ILE A 975 -12.55 -8.17 -48.91
N ARG A 976 -12.61 -9.44 -48.51
CA ARG A 976 -13.13 -10.53 -49.33
C ARG A 976 -14.53 -10.89 -48.87
N LEU A 977 -15.52 -10.72 -49.74
CA LEU A 977 -16.91 -11.03 -49.43
C LEU A 977 -17.40 -12.21 -50.26
N ASN A 978 -18.10 -13.14 -49.60
CA ASN A 978 -18.70 -14.30 -50.26
C ASN A 978 -19.98 -13.94 -51.05
N THR A 979 -20.56 -12.78 -50.79
CA THR A 979 -21.72 -12.19 -51.50
C THR A 979 -21.58 -10.66 -51.47
N ALA A 980 -22.15 -9.94 -52.44
CA ALA A 980 -22.08 -8.48 -52.44
C ALA A 980 -22.80 -7.88 -51.22
N ARG A 981 -22.17 -6.93 -50.52
CA ARG A 981 -22.73 -6.33 -49.29
C ARG A 981 -22.39 -4.86 -49.16
N THR A 982 -23.23 -4.17 -48.41
CA THR A 982 -22.97 -2.80 -47.96
C THR A 982 -22.12 -2.84 -46.69
N VAL A 983 -21.01 -2.09 -46.72
CA VAL A 983 -20.02 -1.96 -45.65
C VAL A 983 -20.05 -0.52 -45.16
N CYS A 984 -20.08 -0.34 -43.84
CA CYS A 984 -20.14 0.95 -43.18
C CYS A 984 -18.82 1.23 -42.45
N ILE A 985 -18.24 2.39 -42.70
CA ILE A 985 -17.00 2.85 -42.08
C ILE A 985 -17.35 3.90 -41.04
N TYR A 986 -16.97 3.66 -39.79
CA TYR A 986 -17.19 4.55 -38.65
C TYR A 986 -15.86 5.09 -38.13
N SER A 987 -15.85 6.25 -37.48
CA SER A 987 -14.71 6.63 -36.63
C SER A 987 -14.67 5.81 -35.35
N LEU A 988 -13.55 5.87 -34.62
CA LEU A 988 -13.35 5.16 -33.35
C LEU A 988 -14.36 5.55 -32.25
N ASN A 989 -14.97 6.73 -32.34
CA ASN A 989 -16.06 7.20 -31.46
C ASN A 989 -17.47 6.79 -31.95
N GLY A 990 -17.58 5.95 -32.98
CA GLY A 990 -18.85 5.41 -33.46
C GLY A 990 -19.61 6.26 -34.48
N THR A 991 -19.09 7.39 -34.94
CA THR A 991 -19.76 8.20 -35.97
C THR A 991 -19.63 7.56 -37.36
N LEU A 992 -20.75 7.35 -38.08
CA LEU A 992 -20.74 6.82 -39.45
C LEU A 992 -20.10 7.84 -40.40
N ARG A 993 -19.02 7.42 -41.08
CA ARG A 993 -18.27 8.27 -42.01
C ARG A 993 -18.58 7.98 -43.47
N SER A 994 -18.76 6.72 -43.83
CA SER A 994 -19.02 6.33 -45.21
C SER A 994 -19.74 4.99 -45.28
N THR A 995 -20.48 4.79 -46.36
CA THR A 995 -21.18 3.55 -46.67
C THR A 995 -20.83 3.16 -48.11
N LEU A 996 -20.30 1.95 -48.30
CA LEU A 996 -19.80 1.46 -49.58
C LEU A 996 -20.48 0.13 -49.91
N THR A 997 -20.98 -0.04 -51.13
CA THR A 997 -21.46 -1.35 -51.58
C THR A 997 -20.33 -2.06 -52.31
N LEU A 998 -19.88 -3.18 -51.74
CA LEU A 998 -18.80 -3.99 -52.28
C LEU A 998 -19.35 -5.23 -52.99
N PRO A 999 -18.82 -5.60 -54.17
CA PRO A 999 -19.23 -6.80 -54.88
C PRO A 999 -18.75 -8.08 -54.18
N GLN A 1000 -19.27 -9.23 -54.63
CA GLN A 1000 -18.73 -10.54 -54.26
C GLN A 1000 -17.29 -10.68 -54.80
N GLY A 1001 -16.37 -11.17 -53.97
CA GLY A 1001 -14.94 -11.26 -54.28
C GLY A 1001 -14.09 -10.32 -53.44
N GLU A 1002 -12.87 -10.04 -53.90
CA GLU A 1002 -11.91 -9.19 -53.21
C GLU A 1002 -12.08 -7.72 -53.61
N SER A 1003 -12.21 -6.83 -52.62
CA SER A 1003 -12.27 -5.38 -52.79
C SER A 1003 -11.20 -4.70 -51.94
N LEU A 1004 -10.53 -3.71 -52.51
CA LEU A 1004 -9.49 -2.94 -51.83
C LEU A 1004 -10.03 -1.55 -51.48
N ILE A 1005 -9.96 -1.17 -50.20
CA ILE A 1005 -10.52 0.10 -49.71
C ILE A 1005 -9.42 0.91 -49.04
N TRP A 1006 -9.24 2.15 -49.47
CA TRP A 1006 -8.32 3.08 -48.80
C TRP A 1006 -8.98 3.70 -47.58
N ILE A 1007 -8.32 3.60 -46.42
CA ILE A 1007 -8.77 4.21 -45.18
C ILE A 1007 -7.76 5.28 -44.77
N ASN A 1008 -8.22 6.53 -44.67
CA ASN A 1008 -7.33 7.68 -44.44
C ASN A 1008 -7.06 7.97 -42.94
N GLU A 1009 -8.00 7.62 -42.06
CA GLU A 1009 -7.95 7.86 -40.60
C GLU A 1009 -8.35 6.59 -39.84
N PRO A 1010 -7.94 6.41 -38.57
CA PRO A 1010 -8.34 5.26 -37.77
C PRO A 1010 -9.86 5.09 -37.75
N SER A 1011 -10.32 3.95 -38.26
CA SER A 1011 -11.74 3.70 -38.53
C SER A 1011 -12.14 2.26 -38.20
N ILE A 1012 -13.42 2.06 -37.93
CA ILE A 1012 -14.06 0.77 -37.71
C ILE A 1012 -14.89 0.45 -38.95
N ILE A 1013 -14.61 -0.67 -39.61
CA ILE A 1013 -15.34 -1.14 -40.78
C ILE A 1013 -16.29 -2.25 -40.33
N ARG A 1014 -17.60 -2.10 -40.60
CA ARG A 1014 -18.65 -3.09 -40.31
C ARG A 1014 -19.33 -3.56 -41.59
#